data_AF-A0A4T0FHH2-F1
#
_entry.id   AF-A0A4T0FHH2-F1
#
_cell.length_a   1.000
_cell.length_b   1.000
_cell.length_c   1.000
_cell.angle_alpha   90.00
_cell.angle_beta   90.00
_cell.angle_gamma   90.00
#
_symmetry.space_group_name_H-M   'P 1'
#
loop_
_entity.id
_entity.type
_entity.pdbx_description
1 polymer ?
#
loop_
_entity_poly.entity_id
_entity_poly.type
_entity_poly.pdbx_seq_one_letter_code
_entity_poly.pdbx_strand_id
1 'polypeptide(L)'
;MPDDTKRAPKPTHLKYGYIVYAPLVAAAVWTADLVGLLALWATHDYYRIIAGRGLVVYISDLGATWKTFFIVMNCVTVGFYLAAIFAQRWLRTVDRIPEALRRREVAFGWITIAFGIIGSAGLITLGIMDDVNHGTVHWSMTVVFVVGIAVSAVSQTCEVSCLAFDHPDRAHLRRNSVLKLIIVGMAVACAITFGGLQGSCRGDINSRDHPERDCYNITSAAAAFEWITAFMVVFYFLTLALDLWPAAKTSPRFLRKAAAWEADHLSKAESHLIPNPNEAGMDNMYTERSADLEQAGAGYASGYGDSYQMRHHSPPTSEQQQNPYAGYSFLNIIMHPFTLLYVLSLDCHHVMRFKLRDTLKTGWFVAQAAFEPYIVASGAFFIPLALEQLATDNAGDDGRISFLGWRVESASYSLYVGSISVVIQALAVISLGTAADNVAHRLHLLTLAAIVGSLSCISFYPLTGLFWPIASIIAILTQTSYGVGGVCLNSYLPYLAKRSVKRVKYGLDNSYAPIFTHEEGDDEVDDNASFSHSESSSSSGDPDGGREDEVDEKLSVQAHTAKLSAYGQAIGYASGIALLIVLLIPLNILSKSPHPPHNPVPPPVIARKVFSKRSPVVAIRACVTFTGVLWGALSIPAITLIRKDTAAGDSASGDETAAFTYRQAVKAAWIRLYHTFQIEEMKQLQSTYWFLLAWALLSDGFATITSTAILFAKTQLHMQSQQLLAITVLSPLAGALGAMASPYMQRLLGWSNHRSLVAIVLAGLFVPLYGLLGFLPFVQNIGFGGFTTQQEMFGFALYFGAVYGAFQSYARTVFAGLIPPGQEAHWFSIYAISSKSTSFVGSLLVGLLADKSSNIRSGFLAIAALFVLPLPVLVAKIRPNQGAVDAKIYAQARS
;
A
#
# COMPACT_ATOMS: atom_id res chain seq x y z
N MET A 1 28.54 -51.19 -20.25
CA MET A 1 27.77 -50.17 -19.50
C MET A 1 28.78 -49.14 -18.99
N PRO A 2 28.92 -47.96 -19.61
CA PRO A 2 29.93 -46.98 -19.21
C PRO A 2 29.39 -45.92 -18.25
N ASP A 3 30.08 -45.78 -17.11
CA ASP A 3 30.46 -44.55 -16.40
C ASP A 3 29.59 -43.28 -16.54
N ASP A 4 28.95 -42.88 -15.43
CA ASP A 4 28.57 -41.48 -15.17
C ASP A 4 28.96 -41.08 -13.73
N THR A 5 30.25 -41.24 -13.41
CA THR A 5 30.85 -40.77 -12.14
C THR A 5 30.84 -39.24 -12.03
N LYS A 6 29.67 -38.67 -11.69
CA LYS A 6 29.52 -37.24 -11.41
C LYS A 6 30.29 -36.82 -10.16
N ARG A 7 31.53 -36.40 -10.40
CA ARG A 7 32.48 -35.77 -9.48
C ARG A 7 31.78 -34.86 -8.46
N ALA A 8 32.04 -35.09 -7.17
CA ALA A 8 31.70 -34.16 -6.11
C ALA A 8 32.26 -32.75 -6.42
N PRO A 9 31.45 -31.68 -6.31
CA PRO A 9 31.90 -30.33 -6.66
C PRO A 9 32.95 -29.81 -5.68
N LYS A 10 34.14 -29.47 -6.19
CA LYS A 10 35.21 -28.81 -5.41
C LYS A 10 34.71 -27.45 -4.84
N PRO A 11 35.14 -27.05 -3.64
CA PRO A 11 34.56 -25.91 -2.93
C PRO A 11 34.78 -24.57 -3.63
N THR A 12 33.68 -23.84 -3.86
CA THR A 12 33.58 -22.64 -4.70
C THR A 12 34.02 -21.35 -3.98
N HIS A 13 35.27 -21.28 -3.53
CA HIS A 13 35.78 -20.07 -2.84
C HIS A 13 35.86 -18.82 -3.76
N LEU A 14 36.03 -19.00 -5.08
CA LEU A 14 36.11 -17.87 -6.04
C LEU A 14 34.75 -17.26 -6.44
N LYS A 15 33.63 -17.99 -6.37
CA LYS A 15 32.35 -17.56 -6.99
C LYS A 15 31.56 -16.49 -6.21
N TYR A 16 31.90 -16.21 -4.96
CA TYR A 16 31.12 -15.29 -4.12
C TYR A 16 31.97 -14.26 -3.34
N GLY A 17 33.29 -14.42 -3.31
CA GLY A 17 34.18 -13.51 -2.56
C GLY A 17 34.22 -12.08 -3.11
N TYR A 18 34.04 -11.91 -4.43
CA TYR A 18 34.09 -10.60 -5.08
C TYR A 18 32.94 -9.66 -4.69
N ILE A 19 31.84 -10.19 -4.17
CA ILE A 19 30.65 -9.42 -3.78
C ILE A 19 30.96 -8.46 -2.61
N VAL A 20 31.93 -8.81 -1.76
CA VAL A 20 32.38 -7.97 -0.64
C VAL A 20 33.03 -6.66 -1.11
N TYR A 21 33.57 -6.60 -2.34
CA TYR A 21 34.21 -5.39 -2.84
C TYR A 21 33.21 -4.28 -3.19
N ALA A 22 31.94 -4.58 -3.50
CA ALA A 22 30.95 -3.55 -3.86
C ALA A 22 30.80 -2.45 -2.78
N PRO A 23 30.50 -2.76 -1.51
CA PRO A 23 30.44 -1.73 -0.46
C PRO A 23 31.81 -1.09 -0.15
N LEU A 24 32.93 -1.79 -0.37
CA LEU A 24 34.27 -1.23 -0.17
C LEU A 24 34.62 -0.19 -1.24
N VAL A 25 34.24 -0.43 -2.51
CA VAL A 25 34.39 0.54 -3.60
C VAL A 25 33.46 1.73 -3.39
N ALA A 26 32.20 1.51 -2.95
CA ALA A 26 31.31 2.61 -2.59
C ALA A 26 31.90 3.49 -1.46
N ALA A 27 32.47 2.88 -0.41
CA ALA A 27 33.15 3.61 0.66
C ALA A 27 34.38 4.38 0.16
N ALA A 28 35.22 3.77 -0.69
CA ALA A 28 36.42 4.38 -1.23
C ALA A 28 36.11 5.57 -2.15
N VAL A 29 35.15 5.42 -3.07
CA VAL A 29 34.75 6.47 -4.02
C VAL A 29 34.06 7.63 -3.31
N TRP A 30 33.16 7.36 -2.36
CA TRP A 30 32.53 8.40 -1.53
C TRP A 30 33.57 9.17 -0.70
N THR A 31 34.57 8.48 -0.14
CA THR A 31 35.68 9.14 0.57
C THR A 31 36.52 9.99 -0.37
N ALA A 32 36.79 9.51 -1.60
CA ALA A 32 37.53 10.25 -2.61
C ALA A 32 36.77 11.49 -3.11
N ASP A 33 35.44 11.45 -3.14
CA ASP A 33 34.58 12.61 -3.44
C ASP A 33 34.73 13.69 -2.36
N LEU A 34 34.46 13.33 -1.09
CA LEU A 34 34.54 14.26 0.04
C LEU A 34 35.94 14.86 0.23
N VAL A 35 36.99 14.03 0.19
CA VAL A 35 38.38 14.49 0.30
C VAL A 35 38.80 15.28 -0.95
N GLY A 36 38.31 14.90 -2.14
CA GLY A 36 38.55 15.62 -3.38
C GLY A 36 37.97 17.03 -3.36
N LEU A 37 36.72 17.19 -2.92
CA LEU A 37 36.09 18.51 -2.75
C LEU A 37 36.85 19.38 -1.72
N LEU A 38 37.27 18.81 -0.58
CA LEU A 38 38.10 19.52 0.41
C LEU A 38 39.48 19.92 -0.15
N ALA A 39 40.13 19.06 -0.93
CA ALA A 39 41.42 19.35 -1.55
C ALA A 39 41.30 20.44 -2.65
N LEU A 40 40.23 20.40 -3.44
CA LEU A 40 39.91 21.44 -4.44
C LEU A 40 39.64 22.79 -3.77
N TRP A 41 38.92 22.79 -2.64
CA TRP A 41 38.70 23.98 -1.81
C TRP A 41 39.99 24.53 -1.21
N ALA A 42 40.86 23.67 -0.66
CA ALA A 42 42.12 24.07 -0.03
C ALA A 42 43.19 24.60 -1.00
N THR A 43 43.07 24.34 -2.30
CA THR A 43 44.09 24.66 -3.32
C THR A 43 43.78 25.87 -4.19
N HIS A 44 42.57 26.45 -4.10
CA HIS A 44 42.13 27.55 -4.98
C HIS A 44 41.74 28.80 -4.17
N ASP A 45 42.62 29.81 -4.14
CA ASP A 45 42.44 31.06 -3.36
C ASP A 45 41.19 31.87 -3.73
N TYR A 46 40.67 31.71 -4.96
CA TYR A 46 39.56 32.52 -5.51
C TYR A 46 38.24 32.39 -4.74
N TYR A 47 38.08 31.36 -3.90
CA TYR A 47 36.80 31.02 -3.25
C TYR A 47 36.68 31.38 -1.77
N ARG A 48 37.69 32.06 -1.19
CA ARG A 48 37.51 32.74 0.11
C ARG A 48 36.43 33.85 0.09
N ILE A 49 35.91 34.19 -1.10
CA ILE A 49 34.91 35.25 -1.32
C ILE A 49 33.47 34.71 -1.45
N ILE A 50 33.27 33.40 -1.70
CA ILE A 50 31.94 32.76 -1.52
C ILE A 50 31.61 32.59 -0.02
N ALA A 51 32.59 32.80 0.88
CA ALA A 51 32.49 32.69 2.33
C ALA A 51 31.63 33.77 3.04
N GLY A 52 30.57 34.26 2.39
CA GLY A 52 29.51 35.06 3.01
C GLY A 52 28.45 34.22 3.75
N ARG A 53 28.69 32.91 3.96
CA ARG A 53 27.77 31.97 4.60
C ARG A 53 28.30 31.28 5.87
N GLY A 54 29.55 31.53 6.27
CA GLY A 54 30.13 30.99 7.51
C GLY A 54 31.63 30.72 7.39
N LEU A 55 32.22 30.21 8.47
CA LEU A 55 33.61 29.77 8.56
C LEU A 55 33.88 28.46 7.80
N VAL A 56 32.84 27.61 7.68
CA VAL A 56 32.88 26.30 7.02
C VAL A 56 31.95 26.36 5.80
N VAL A 57 32.44 25.89 4.65
CA VAL A 57 31.69 25.82 3.40
C VAL A 57 30.81 24.55 3.35
N TYR A 58 29.63 24.62 2.74
CA TYR A 58 28.76 23.45 2.55
C TYR A 58 29.31 22.52 1.47
N ILE A 59 28.97 21.24 1.55
CA ILE A 59 29.26 20.25 0.49
C ILE A 59 28.52 20.65 -0.79
N SER A 60 27.29 21.17 -0.66
CA SER A 60 26.46 21.60 -1.80
C SER A 60 27.13 22.70 -2.63
N ASP A 61 27.66 23.75 -1.98
CA ASP A 61 28.32 24.88 -2.65
C ASP A 61 29.56 24.41 -3.44
N LEU A 62 30.35 23.48 -2.88
CA LEU A 62 31.52 22.88 -3.55
C LEU A 62 31.11 21.95 -4.70
N GLY A 63 30.09 21.11 -4.51
CA GLY A 63 29.55 20.22 -5.54
C GLY A 63 28.93 20.99 -6.71
N ALA A 64 28.29 22.13 -6.44
CA ALA A 64 27.77 23.06 -7.45
C ALA A 64 28.87 23.78 -8.23
N THR A 65 30.04 23.99 -7.62
CA THR A 65 31.23 24.54 -8.28
C THR A 65 31.89 23.48 -9.18
N TRP A 66 32.08 22.26 -8.68
CA TRP A 66 32.78 21.16 -9.36
C TRP A 66 31.84 20.07 -9.87
N LYS A 67 30.73 20.47 -10.51
CA LYS A 67 29.62 19.58 -10.92
C LYS A 67 30.05 18.29 -11.61
N THR A 68 30.96 18.37 -12.56
CA THR A 68 31.41 17.19 -13.33
C THR A 68 32.12 16.16 -12.45
N PHE A 69 32.93 16.61 -11.49
CA PHE A 69 33.60 15.74 -10.52
C PHE A 69 32.56 15.09 -9.60
N PHE A 70 31.72 15.92 -8.98
CA PHE A 70 30.71 15.50 -8.03
C PHE A 70 29.68 14.53 -8.65
N ILE A 71 29.15 14.81 -9.84
CA ILE A 71 28.20 13.91 -10.53
C ILE A 71 28.84 12.54 -10.82
N VAL A 72 30.09 12.50 -11.30
CA VAL A 72 30.76 11.24 -11.64
C VAL A 72 30.99 10.38 -10.40
N MET A 73 31.52 10.96 -9.31
CA MET A 73 31.77 10.23 -8.06
C MET A 73 30.46 9.74 -7.40
N ASN A 74 29.40 10.56 -7.45
CA ASN A 74 28.07 10.17 -6.96
C ASN A 74 27.48 9.00 -7.76
N CYS A 75 27.51 9.04 -9.08
CA CYS A 75 27.01 7.96 -9.94
C CYS A 75 27.72 6.63 -9.66
N VAL A 76 29.05 6.65 -9.50
CA VAL A 76 29.83 5.46 -9.18
C VAL A 76 29.52 4.94 -7.77
N THR A 77 29.47 5.83 -6.78
CA THR A 77 29.11 5.48 -5.38
C THR A 77 27.73 4.82 -5.31
N VAL A 78 26.72 5.42 -5.96
CA VAL A 78 25.35 4.88 -6.03
C VAL A 78 25.32 3.50 -6.68
N GLY A 79 26.00 3.31 -7.81
CA GLY A 79 26.01 2.03 -8.52
C GLY A 79 26.53 0.88 -7.63
N PHE A 80 27.63 1.11 -6.92
CA PHE A 80 28.22 0.13 -6.02
C PHE A 80 27.44 -0.05 -4.69
N TYR A 81 26.84 1.02 -4.16
CA TYR A 81 25.96 0.93 -2.98
C TYR A 81 24.70 0.12 -3.28
N LEU A 82 24.01 0.39 -4.38
CA LEU A 82 22.84 -0.38 -4.80
C LEU A 82 23.20 -1.85 -5.05
N ALA A 83 24.32 -2.11 -5.73
CA ALA A 83 24.83 -3.48 -5.92
C ALA A 83 25.06 -4.20 -4.58
N ALA A 84 25.57 -3.51 -3.55
CA ALA A 84 25.78 -4.10 -2.23
C ALA A 84 24.47 -4.52 -1.53
N ILE A 85 23.45 -3.66 -1.50
CA ILE A 85 22.16 -3.98 -0.85
C ILE A 85 21.37 -5.05 -1.63
N PHE A 86 21.41 -5.03 -2.97
CA PHE A 86 20.84 -6.11 -3.78
C PHE A 86 21.56 -7.44 -3.56
N ALA A 87 22.90 -7.43 -3.47
CA ALA A 87 23.68 -8.65 -3.24
C ALA A 87 23.47 -9.22 -1.84
N GLN A 88 23.28 -8.40 -0.81
CA GLN A 88 22.87 -8.86 0.52
C GLN A 88 21.52 -9.59 0.48
N ARG A 89 20.53 -9.02 -0.21
CA ARG A 89 19.22 -9.66 -0.37
C ARG A 89 19.31 -10.97 -1.15
N TRP A 90 20.07 -11.00 -2.24
CA TRP A 90 20.25 -12.20 -3.06
C TRP A 90 21.00 -13.31 -2.31
N LEU A 91 22.09 -13.01 -1.61
CA LEU A 91 22.84 -14.02 -0.85
C LEU A 91 22.04 -14.62 0.32
N ARG A 92 21.07 -13.89 0.88
CA ARG A 92 20.08 -14.43 1.85
C ARG A 92 19.01 -15.34 1.21
N THR A 93 18.81 -15.28 -0.10
CA THR A 93 17.91 -16.21 -0.84
C THR A 93 18.62 -17.42 -1.44
N VAL A 94 19.94 -17.48 -1.32
CA VAL A 94 20.79 -18.62 -1.74
C VAL A 94 21.45 -19.24 -0.49
N ASP A 95 20.90 -18.95 0.71
CA ASP A 95 21.30 -19.44 2.04
C ASP A 95 22.81 -19.34 2.34
N ARG A 96 23.47 -18.38 1.68
CA ARG A 96 24.92 -18.21 1.71
C ARG A 96 25.40 -17.33 2.87
N ILE A 97 24.51 -16.48 3.34
CA ILE A 97 24.56 -15.75 4.61
C ILE A 97 23.25 -16.06 5.37
N PRO A 98 23.17 -15.85 6.70
CA PRO A 98 22.07 -16.34 7.53
C PRO A 98 20.68 -16.08 6.92
N GLU A 99 19.89 -17.15 6.78
CA GLU A 99 18.55 -17.08 6.22
C GLU A 99 17.63 -16.24 7.13
N ALA A 100 16.74 -15.49 6.50
CA ALA A 100 15.67 -14.73 7.16
C ALA A 100 14.52 -15.66 7.60
N LEU A 101 14.71 -16.31 8.74
CA LEU A 101 13.74 -17.23 9.37
C LEU A 101 12.40 -16.54 9.64
N ARG A 102 12.43 -15.30 10.14
CA ARG A 102 11.22 -14.57 10.49
C ARG A 102 10.74 -13.72 9.32
N ARG A 103 9.41 -13.65 9.20
CA ARG A 103 8.78 -12.90 8.13
C ARG A 103 9.15 -11.40 8.12
N ARG A 104 9.53 -10.83 9.27
CA ARG A 104 9.87 -9.41 9.46
C ARG A 104 11.23 -9.03 8.88
N GLU A 105 12.22 -9.91 9.00
CA GLU A 105 13.57 -9.74 8.45
C GLU A 105 13.49 -9.57 6.92
N VAL A 106 12.69 -10.42 6.26
CA VAL A 106 12.38 -10.32 4.83
C VAL A 106 11.79 -8.95 4.46
N ALA A 107 10.91 -8.39 5.30
CA ALA A 107 10.28 -7.10 5.03
C ALA A 107 11.29 -5.95 5.15
N PHE A 108 12.09 -5.93 6.23
CA PHE A 108 13.15 -4.94 6.42
C PHE A 108 14.15 -4.92 5.25
N GLY A 109 14.60 -6.08 4.77
CA GLY A 109 15.51 -6.17 3.62
C GLY A 109 14.93 -5.62 2.30
N TRP A 110 13.60 -5.70 2.10
CA TRP A 110 12.95 -5.05 0.94
C TRP A 110 12.76 -3.55 1.12
N ILE A 111 12.46 -3.08 2.35
CA ILE A 111 12.38 -1.65 2.67
C ILE A 111 13.75 -0.99 2.47
N THR A 112 14.86 -1.65 2.87
CA THR A 112 16.23 -1.19 2.58
C THR A 112 16.43 -0.92 1.09
N ILE A 113 16.04 -1.84 0.21
CA ILE A 113 16.20 -1.69 -1.25
C ILE A 113 15.33 -0.53 -1.77
N ALA A 114 14.05 -0.49 -1.41
CA ALA A 114 13.13 0.53 -1.90
C ALA A 114 13.59 1.95 -1.54
N PHE A 115 13.88 2.18 -0.26
CA PHE A 115 14.37 3.49 0.21
C PHE A 115 15.82 3.77 -0.20
N GLY A 116 16.64 2.73 -0.41
CA GLY A 116 18.00 2.87 -0.96
C GLY A 116 18.01 3.39 -2.40
N ILE A 117 17.07 2.92 -3.24
CA ILE A 117 16.85 3.43 -4.60
C ILE A 117 16.35 4.88 -4.55
N ILE A 118 15.39 5.21 -3.69
CA ILE A 118 14.86 6.58 -3.54
C ILE A 118 15.96 7.55 -3.09
N GLY A 119 16.73 7.19 -2.06
CA GLY A 119 17.85 8.01 -1.58
C GLY A 119 18.93 8.19 -2.65
N SER A 120 19.26 7.13 -3.37
CA SER A 120 20.22 7.16 -4.49
C SER A 120 19.76 8.04 -5.66
N ALA A 121 18.47 8.02 -5.99
CA ALA A 121 17.90 8.92 -6.99
C ALA A 121 17.95 10.38 -6.52
N GLY A 122 17.73 10.64 -5.23
CA GLY A 122 17.95 11.96 -4.62
C GLY A 122 19.39 12.44 -4.80
N LEU A 123 20.38 11.60 -4.47
CA LEU A 123 21.81 11.92 -4.57
C LEU A 123 22.27 12.27 -6.00
N ILE A 124 21.86 11.49 -7.01
CA ILE A 124 22.17 11.80 -8.41
C ILE A 124 21.48 13.10 -8.86
N THR A 125 20.23 13.31 -8.44
CA THR A 125 19.46 14.51 -8.80
C THR A 125 20.06 15.77 -8.16
N LEU A 126 20.60 15.68 -6.95
CA LEU A 126 21.34 16.76 -6.27
C LEU A 126 22.58 17.22 -7.03
N GLY A 127 23.37 16.28 -7.58
CA GLY A 127 24.53 16.62 -8.39
C GLY A 127 24.18 17.33 -9.69
N ILE A 128 23.02 17.01 -10.29
CA ILE A 128 22.53 17.62 -11.53
C ILE A 128 21.85 18.97 -11.28
N MET A 129 21.02 19.06 -10.24
CA MET A 129 20.23 20.24 -9.85
C MET A 129 20.91 20.93 -8.67
N ASP A 130 21.86 21.80 -9.00
CA ASP A 130 22.68 22.56 -8.06
C ASP A 130 21.88 23.55 -7.19
N ASP A 131 22.43 23.89 -6.03
CA ASP A 131 21.86 24.88 -5.12
C ASP A 131 21.88 26.31 -5.69
N VAL A 132 22.90 26.67 -6.48
CA VAL A 132 23.04 27.98 -7.12
C VAL A 132 21.91 28.28 -8.12
N ASN A 133 21.70 27.43 -9.13
CA ASN A 133 20.67 27.68 -10.14
C ASN A 133 19.29 27.07 -9.78
N HIS A 134 19.25 26.07 -8.89
CA HIS A 134 18.05 25.29 -8.59
C HIS A 134 17.79 25.06 -7.10
N GLY A 135 18.23 25.96 -6.20
CA GLY A 135 18.15 25.84 -4.73
C GLY A 135 16.90 25.21 -4.13
N THR A 136 15.69 25.56 -4.60
CA THR A 136 14.44 24.91 -4.13
C THR A 136 14.33 23.43 -4.48
N VAL A 137 14.81 23.04 -5.66
CA VAL A 137 14.85 21.64 -6.11
C VAL A 137 15.96 20.93 -5.37
N HIS A 138 17.15 21.54 -5.27
CA HIS A 138 18.29 21.02 -4.52
C HIS A 138 17.88 20.64 -3.09
N TRP A 139 17.40 21.59 -2.29
CA TRP A 139 16.95 21.33 -0.91
C TRP A 139 15.85 20.27 -0.80
N SER A 140 14.92 20.21 -1.76
CA SER A 140 13.91 19.14 -1.78
C SER A 140 14.52 17.76 -2.02
N MET A 141 15.55 17.67 -2.88
CA MET A 141 16.27 16.43 -3.14
C MET A 141 17.23 16.08 -1.99
N THR A 142 17.75 17.07 -1.24
CA THR A 142 18.56 16.85 -0.02
C THR A 142 17.73 16.12 1.02
N VAL A 143 16.47 16.54 1.22
CA VAL A 143 15.53 15.83 2.12
C VAL A 143 15.24 14.43 1.61
N VAL A 144 14.97 14.24 0.31
CA VAL A 144 14.73 12.90 -0.28
C VAL A 144 15.94 11.97 -0.14
N PHE A 145 17.15 12.49 -0.35
CA PHE A 145 18.41 11.77 -0.16
C PHE A 145 18.62 11.36 1.31
N VAL A 146 18.61 12.34 2.23
CA VAL A 146 18.87 12.12 3.66
C VAL A 146 17.83 11.18 4.27
N VAL A 147 16.54 11.40 4.02
CA VAL A 147 15.47 10.53 4.54
C VAL A 147 15.50 9.16 3.86
N GLY A 148 15.74 9.08 2.55
CA GLY A 148 15.85 7.82 1.82
C GLY A 148 16.97 6.93 2.33
N ILE A 149 18.18 7.47 2.47
CA ILE A 149 19.32 6.73 3.01
C ILE A 149 19.14 6.42 4.50
N ALA A 150 18.58 7.33 5.30
CA ALA A 150 18.32 7.07 6.73
C ALA A 150 17.31 5.92 6.94
N VAL A 151 16.17 5.92 6.24
CA VAL A 151 15.16 4.85 6.33
C VAL A 151 15.74 3.53 5.82
N SER A 152 16.54 3.56 4.75
CA SER A 152 17.26 2.38 4.25
C SER A 152 18.23 1.81 5.30
N ALA A 153 19.07 2.66 5.89
CA ALA A 153 20.08 2.26 6.88
C ALA A 153 19.48 1.77 8.21
N VAL A 154 18.41 2.41 8.69
CA VAL A 154 17.65 1.97 9.87
C VAL A 154 17.00 0.61 9.60
N SER A 155 16.35 0.43 8.45
CA SER A 155 15.73 -0.86 8.07
C SER A 155 16.77 -1.98 8.00
N GLN A 156 17.93 -1.72 7.39
CA GLN A 156 19.01 -2.69 7.32
C GLN A 156 19.61 -3.02 8.70
N THR A 157 19.61 -2.05 9.61
CA THR A 157 20.04 -2.26 11.01
C THR A 157 19.02 -3.15 11.72
N CYS A 158 17.72 -2.88 11.60
CA CYS A 158 16.65 -3.72 12.14
C CYS A 158 16.69 -5.16 11.62
N GLU A 159 16.94 -5.38 10.31
CA GLU A 159 17.09 -6.73 9.73
C GLU A 159 18.23 -7.50 10.42
N VAL A 160 19.42 -6.89 10.53
CA VAL A 160 20.59 -7.52 11.14
C VAL A 160 20.43 -7.69 12.67
N SER A 161 19.69 -6.81 13.34
CA SER A 161 19.37 -6.93 14.77
C SER A 161 18.39 -8.07 15.06
N CYS A 162 17.37 -8.27 14.21
CA CYS A 162 16.49 -9.45 14.30
C CYS A 162 17.27 -10.74 14.04
N LEU A 163 18.09 -10.79 12.98
CA LEU A 163 18.93 -11.95 12.67
C LEU A 163 19.92 -12.28 13.81
N ALA A 164 20.42 -11.26 14.54
CA ALA A 164 21.28 -11.45 15.69
C ALA A 164 20.57 -12.03 16.93
N PHE A 165 19.24 -11.89 17.01
CA PHE A 165 18.42 -12.52 18.05
C PHE A 165 18.07 -13.97 17.66
N ASP A 166 17.76 -14.22 16.40
CA ASP A 166 17.36 -15.54 15.90
C ASP A 166 18.53 -16.52 15.68
N HIS A 167 19.75 -16.01 15.48
CA HIS A 167 20.97 -16.82 15.37
C HIS A 167 21.95 -16.50 16.53
N PRO A 168 21.64 -16.86 17.79
CA PRO A 168 22.46 -16.55 18.96
C PRO A 168 23.82 -17.26 18.97
N ASP A 169 23.97 -18.33 18.17
CA ASP A 169 25.23 -19.02 17.88
C ASP A 169 26.23 -18.14 17.09
N ARG A 170 25.74 -17.09 16.42
CA ARG A 170 26.51 -16.24 15.50
C ARG A 170 26.86 -14.88 16.10
N ALA A 171 27.81 -14.87 17.03
CA ALA A 171 28.30 -13.66 17.70
C ALA A 171 28.72 -12.50 16.76
N HIS A 172 29.06 -12.77 15.50
CA HIS A 172 29.37 -11.73 14.52
C HIS A 172 28.14 -10.89 14.13
N LEU A 173 26.93 -11.47 14.07
CA LEU A 173 25.70 -10.72 13.79
C LEU A 173 25.40 -9.71 14.90
N ARG A 174 25.51 -10.14 16.17
CA ARG A 174 25.31 -9.26 17.33
C ARG A 174 26.31 -8.10 17.34
N ARG A 175 27.58 -8.34 17.01
CA ARG A 175 28.60 -7.28 16.89
C ARG A 175 28.31 -6.33 15.74
N ASN A 176 27.95 -6.84 14.56
CA ASN A 176 27.62 -6.00 13.40
C ASN A 176 26.35 -5.16 13.65
N SER A 177 25.32 -5.75 14.28
CA SER A 177 24.08 -5.09 14.71
C SER A 177 24.37 -3.88 15.63
N VAL A 178 25.14 -4.09 16.71
CA VAL A 178 25.51 -3.01 17.65
C VAL A 178 26.35 -1.93 16.96
N LEU A 179 27.34 -2.32 16.14
CA LEU A 179 28.18 -1.38 15.41
C LEU A 179 27.35 -0.49 14.44
N LYS A 180 26.41 -1.10 13.71
CA LYS A 180 25.47 -0.38 12.83
C LYS A 180 24.56 0.56 13.62
N LEU A 181 23.98 0.10 14.73
CA LEU A 181 23.08 0.91 15.55
C LEU A 181 23.76 2.17 16.06
N ILE A 182 25.03 2.07 16.48
CA ILE A 182 25.84 3.22 16.90
C ILE A 182 26.07 4.18 15.72
N ILE A 183 26.60 3.68 14.60
CA ILE A 183 26.94 4.52 13.42
C ILE A 183 25.70 5.21 12.84
N VAL A 184 24.61 4.45 12.62
CA VAL A 184 23.36 4.98 12.04
C VAL A 184 22.66 5.92 13.03
N GLY A 185 22.66 5.59 14.33
CA GLY A 185 22.12 6.47 15.37
C GLY A 185 22.85 7.81 15.44
N MET A 186 24.18 7.80 15.41
CA MET A 186 25.00 9.02 15.36
C MET A 186 24.77 9.83 14.08
N ALA A 187 24.70 9.16 12.92
CA ALA A 187 24.44 9.82 11.64
C ALA A 187 23.06 10.51 11.61
N VAL A 188 22.02 9.84 12.09
CA VAL A 188 20.67 10.42 12.19
C VAL A 188 20.62 11.60 13.16
N ALA A 189 21.30 11.50 14.31
CA ALA A 189 21.40 12.63 15.26
C ALA A 189 22.13 13.84 14.66
N CYS A 190 23.20 13.63 13.89
CA CYS A 190 23.91 14.70 13.18
C CYS A 190 23.02 15.32 12.08
N ALA A 191 22.29 14.50 11.32
CA ALA A 191 21.39 14.96 10.27
C ALA A 191 20.20 15.78 10.81
N ILE A 192 19.63 15.39 11.95
CA ILE A 192 18.58 16.17 12.64
C ILE A 192 19.15 17.50 13.15
N THR A 193 20.34 17.49 13.75
CA THR A 193 21.02 18.71 14.22
C THR A 193 21.31 19.67 13.06
N PHE A 194 21.82 19.17 11.93
CA PHE A 194 22.00 19.91 10.68
C PHE A 194 20.70 20.56 10.20
N GLY A 195 19.62 19.79 10.07
CA GLY A 195 18.31 20.30 9.62
C GLY A 195 17.72 21.35 10.57
N GLY A 196 17.91 21.20 11.88
CA GLY A 196 17.49 22.17 12.89
C GLY A 196 18.26 23.50 12.78
N LEU A 197 19.60 23.44 12.76
CA LEU A 197 20.47 24.62 12.63
C LEU A 197 20.21 25.36 11.31
N GLN A 198 20.06 24.63 10.20
CA GLN A 198 19.72 25.21 8.90
C GLN A 198 18.34 25.91 8.92
N GLY A 199 17.35 25.27 9.56
CA GLY A 199 16.00 25.81 9.69
C GLY A 199 15.94 27.11 10.48
N SER A 200 16.78 27.26 11.51
CA SER A 200 16.81 28.44 12.39
C SER A 200 17.22 29.74 11.68
N CYS A 201 18.23 29.71 10.82
CA CYS A 201 18.68 30.91 10.06
C CYS A 201 18.32 30.86 8.55
N ARG A 202 17.50 29.88 8.11
CA ARG A 202 17.16 29.63 6.70
C ARG A 202 18.37 29.49 5.75
N GLY A 203 19.57 29.23 6.28
CA GLY A 203 20.82 29.17 5.51
C GLY A 203 21.40 30.52 5.06
N ASP A 204 20.95 31.64 5.62
CA ASP A 204 21.45 32.99 5.31
C ASP A 204 21.96 33.69 6.58
N ILE A 205 23.01 34.49 6.45
CA ILE A 205 23.54 35.32 7.55
C ILE A 205 22.68 36.57 7.74
N ASN A 206 22.08 37.09 6.66
CA ASN A 206 21.30 38.33 6.66
C ASN A 206 19.81 38.12 7.00
N SER A 207 19.50 37.16 7.88
CA SER A 207 18.13 36.92 8.32
C SER A 207 17.62 38.11 9.16
N ARG A 208 16.50 38.72 8.75
CA ARG A 208 15.93 39.94 9.39
C ARG A 208 15.55 39.76 10.86
N ASP A 209 15.46 38.52 11.34
CA ASP A 209 14.92 38.15 12.64
C ASP A 209 16.00 37.90 13.72
N HIS A 210 17.30 37.90 13.35
CA HIS A 210 18.41 37.56 14.25
C HIS A 210 19.67 38.44 14.06
N PRO A 211 20.53 38.59 15.09
CA PRO A 211 21.82 39.28 14.94
C PRO A 211 22.75 38.54 13.98
N GLU A 212 23.40 39.30 13.08
CA GLU A 212 24.31 38.80 12.02
C GLU A 212 25.39 37.83 12.55
N ARG A 213 25.91 38.11 13.76
CA ARG A 213 26.97 37.31 14.40
C ARG A 213 26.50 35.95 14.91
N ASP A 214 25.22 35.81 15.25
CA ASP A 214 24.67 34.54 15.74
C ASP A 214 24.38 33.60 14.57
N CYS A 215 23.76 34.11 13.50
CA CYS A 215 23.55 33.31 12.30
C CYS A 215 24.87 32.87 11.62
N TYR A 216 25.93 33.69 11.62
CA TYR A 216 27.26 33.28 11.15
C TYR A 216 27.78 32.00 11.86
N ASN A 217 27.60 31.91 13.19
CA ASN A 217 28.02 30.74 13.95
C ASN A 217 27.10 29.53 13.70
N ILE A 218 25.79 29.75 13.61
CA ILE A 218 24.78 28.71 13.38
C ILE A 218 24.96 28.07 11.99
N THR A 219 25.17 28.86 10.93
CA THR A 219 25.40 28.33 9.58
C THR A 219 26.75 27.62 9.48
N SER A 220 27.80 28.12 10.15
CA SER A 220 29.10 27.42 10.25
C SER A 220 28.96 26.06 10.94
N ALA A 221 28.16 25.98 12.01
CA ALA A 221 27.87 24.73 12.70
C ALA A 221 27.03 23.78 11.83
N ALA A 222 26.02 24.30 11.10
CA ALA A 222 25.22 23.50 10.17
C ALA A 222 26.10 22.85 9.10
N ALA A 223 26.95 23.61 8.41
CA ALA A 223 27.90 23.07 7.43
C ALA A 223 28.83 22.01 8.06
N ALA A 224 29.34 22.23 9.27
CA ALA A 224 30.15 21.22 9.97
C ALA A 224 29.36 19.91 10.25
N PHE A 225 28.08 19.99 10.64
CA PHE A 225 27.24 18.80 10.81
C PHE A 225 26.88 18.12 9.49
N GLU A 226 26.80 18.84 8.38
CA GLU A 226 26.68 18.26 7.03
C GLU A 226 27.90 17.38 6.71
N TRP A 227 29.12 17.91 6.86
CA TRP A 227 30.36 17.16 6.67
C TRP A 227 30.48 15.94 7.58
N ILE A 228 30.20 16.09 8.88
CA ILE A 228 30.21 14.98 9.84
C ILE A 228 29.23 13.88 9.40
N THR A 229 28.02 14.26 8.98
CA THR A 229 27.00 13.32 8.50
C THR A 229 27.47 12.60 7.22
N ALA A 230 28.06 13.32 6.26
CA ALA A 230 28.58 12.75 5.03
C ALA A 230 29.73 11.75 5.28
N PHE A 231 30.66 12.06 6.19
CA PHE A 231 31.72 11.12 6.58
C PHE A 231 31.17 9.90 7.35
N MET A 232 30.10 10.04 8.13
CA MET A 232 29.45 8.90 8.81
C MET A 232 28.86 7.87 7.82
N VAL A 233 28.45 8.30 6.62
CA VAL A 233 27.99 7.40 5.55
C VAL A 233 29.11 6.46 5.07
N VAL A 234 30.39 6.87 5.11
CA VAL A 234 31.53 5.98 4.83
C VAL A 234 31.52 4.76 5.76
N PHE A 235 31.38 5.01 7.07
CA PHE A 235 31.37 3.94 8.06
C PHE A 235 30.15 3.03 7.91
N TYR A 236 28.99 3.59 7.54
CA TYR A 236 27.82 2.79 7.18
C TYR A 236 28.10 1.83 6.01
N PHE A 237 28.72 2.30 4.91
CA PHE A 237 29.12 1.43 3.80
C PHE A 237 30.11 0.34 4.24
N LEU A 238 31.07 0.67 5.11
CA LEU A 238 31.97 -0.34 5.70
C LEU A 238 31.21 -1.41 6.51
N THR A 239 30.11 -1.06 7.21
CA THR A 239 29.28 -2.08 7.87
C THR A 239 28.58 -3.03 6.90
N LEU A 240 28.26 -2.60 5.68
CA LEU A 240 27.70 -3.48 4.63
C LEU A 240 28.74 -4.48 4.13
N ALA A 241 30.03 -4.09 4.08
CA ALA A 241 31.13 -5.00 3.78
C ALA A 241 31.29 -6.07 4.89
N LEU A 242 31.16 -5.68 6.16
CA LEU A 242 31.22 -6.61 7.31
C LEU A 242 30.08 -7.64 7.32
N ASP A 243 28.90 -7.31 6.79
CA ASP A 243 27.78 -8.25 6.65
C ASP A 243 27.95 -9.23 5.49
N LEU A 244 28.62 -8.81 4.42
CA LEU A 244 28.91 -9.65 3.25
C LEU A 244 30.16 -10.52 3.48
N TRP A 245 31.05 -10.13 4.40
CA TRP A 245 32.28 -10.83 4.73
C TRP A 245 32.15 -12.35 5.00
N PRO A 246 31.09 -12.86 5.68
CA PRO A 246 30.92 -14.30 5.88
C PRO A 246 30.75 -15.09 4.57
N ALA A 247 30.15 -14.50 3.52
CA ALA A 247 29.97 -15.15 2.22
C ALA A 247 31.30 -15.54 1.56
N ALA A 248 32.36 -14.79 1.88
CA ALA A 248 33.72 -14.97 1.40
C ALA A 248 34.57 -15.97 2.22
N LYS A 249 34.08 -16.50 3.36
CA LYS A 249 34.80 -17.47 4.21
C LYS A 249 34.06 -18.81 4.31
N THR A 250 34.36 -19.77 3.43
CA THR A 250 33.89 -21.15 3.62
C THR A 250 34.69 -21.85 4.72
N SER A 251 34.03 -22.23 5.82
CA SER A 251 34.65 -23.05 6.87
C SER A 251 34.82 -24.51 6.41
N PRO A 252 36.04 -25.10 6.46
CA PRO A 252 36.24 -26.52 6.15
C PRO A 252 35.45 -27.47 7.07
N ARG A 253 35.13 -27.05 8.30
CA ARG A 253 34.27 -27.81 9.22
C ARG A 253 32.82 -27.92 8.73
N PHE A 254 32.30 -26.88 8.07
CA PHE A 254 30.93 -26.92 7.51
C PHE A 254 30.84 -27.92 6.36
N LEU A 255 31.81 -27.91 5.45
CA LEU A 255 31.89 -28.89 4.36
C LEU A 255 32.01 -30.34 4.86
N ARG A 256 32.79 -30.58 5.94
CA ARG A 256 32.86 -31.90 6.58
C ARG A 256 31.53 -32.32 7.23
N LYS A 257 30.80 -31.40 7.88
CA LYS A 257 29.48 -31.71 8.46
C LYS A 257 28.42 -31.99 7.38
N ALA A 258 28.42 -31.22 6.30
CA ALA A 258 27.52 -31.45 5.16
C ALA A 258 27.77 -32.82 4.51
N ALA A 259 29.04 -33.15 4.22
CA ALA A 259 29.41 -34.46 3.67
C ALA A 259 29.07 -35.64 4.61
N ALA A 260 29.22 -35.47 5.93
CA ALA A 260 28.84 -36.50 6.91
C ALA A 260 27.32 -36.68 7.01
N TRP A 261 26.54 -35.61 6.89
CA TRP A 261 25.08 -35.66 6.86
C TRP A 261 24.56 -36.32 5.57
N GLU A 262 25.16 -35.98 4.43
CA GLU A 262 24.84 -36.56 3.11
C GLU A 262 25.14 -38.07 3.06
N ALA A 263 26.23 -38.52 3.69
CA ALA A 263 26.55 -39.94 3.84
C ALA A 263 25.50 -40.70 4.68
N ASP A 264 25.06 -40.15 5.82
CA ASP A 264 24.03 -40.76 6.68
C ASP A 264 22.67 -40.90 5.96
N HIS A 265 22.30 -39.92 5.13
CA HIS A 265 21.06 -39.95 4.35
C HIS A 265 21.13 -40.95 3.18
N LEU A 266 22.28 -41.10 2.54
CA LEU A 266 22.51 -42.13 1.53
C LEU A 266 22.46 -43.54 2.15
N SER A 267 23.09 -43.78 3.30
CA SER A 267 23.00 -45.10 3.96
C SER A 267 21.58 -45.47 4.39
N LYS A 268 20.75 -44.48 4.80
CA LYS A 268 19.33 -44.69 5.10
C LYS A 268 18.53 -44.99 3.82
N ALA A 269 18.75 -44.24 2.75
CA ALA A 269 18.11 -44.50 1.46
C ALA A 269 18.47 -45.89 0.89
N GLU A 270 19.72 -46.31 1.03
CA GLU A 270 20.20 -47.63 0.59
C GLU A 270 19.57 -48.77 1.43
N SER A 271 19.39 -48.57 2.75
CA SER A 271 18.68 -49.53 3.61
C SER A 271 17.19 -49.72 3.26
N HIS A 272 16.57 -48.77 2.54
CA HIS A 272 15.20 -48.90 2.03
C HIS A 272 15.11 -49.50 0.62
N LEU A 273 16.23 -49.79 -0.04
CA LEU A 273 16.29 -50.32 -1.41
C LEU A 273 16.70 -51.80 -1.48
N ILE A 274 17.09 -52.41 -0.37
CA ILE A 274 17.38 -53.85 -0.28
C ILE A 274 16.08 -54.58 0.12
N PRO A 275 15.49 -55.42 -0.74
CA PRO A 275 14.32 -56.21 -0.36
C PRO A 275 14.68 -57.24 0.71
N ASN A 276 13.79 -57.43 1.68
CA ASN A 276 13.92 -58.46 2.71
C ASN A 276 13.82 -59.85 2.04
N PRO A 277 14.83 -60.74 2.14
CA PRO A 277 14.88 -61.99 1.36
C PRO A 277 13.86 -63.07 1.77
N ASN A 278 12.90 -62.75 2.65
CA ASN A 278 11.99 -63.70 3.28
C ASN A 278 10.57 -63.75 2.69
N GLU A 279 10.24 -62.97 1.65
CA GLU A 279 8.86 -62.87 1.11
C GLU A 279 8.68 -63.39 -0.34
N ALA A 280 9.61 -64.19 -0.87
CA ALA A 280 9.54 -64.71 -2.25
C ALA A 280 9.70 -66.24 -2.35
N GLY A 281 8.71 -66.97 -1.82
CA GLY A 281 8.36 -68.33 -2.22
C GLY A 281 9.15 -69.48 -1.57
N MET A 282 8.43 -70.44 -0.99
CA MET A 282 7.99 -71.59 -1.78
C MET A 282 6.90 -72.39 -1.04
N ASP A 283 5.76 -72.63 -1.70
CA ASP A 283 4.98 -73.83 -1.39
C ASP A 283 5.88 -75.05 -1.65
N ASN A 284 6.14 -75.86 -0.63
CA ASN A 284 6.23 -77.32 -0.73
C ASN A 284 6.52 -77.94 0.64
N MET A 285 5.45 -78.18 1.39
CA MET A 285 5.47 -79.18 2.45
C MET A 285 5.30 -80.57 1.83
N TYR A 286 6.40 -81.30 1.64
CA TYR A 286 6.40 -82.76 1.77
C TYR A 286 7.77 -83.27 2.28
N THR A 287 7.69 -84.31 3.09
CA THR A 287 8.75 -85.23 3.53
C THR A 287 9.87 -84.74 4.46
N GLU A 288 9.82 -85.34 5.67
CA GLU A 288 10.94 -85.81 6.51
C GLU A 288 11.78 -84.77 7.27
N ARG A 289 11.82 -84.74 8.61
CA ARG A 289 12.02 -85.76 9.69
C ARG A 289 13.49 -85.82 10.14
N SER A 290 13.67 -85.99 11.45
CA SER A 290 14.94 -86.09 12.20
C SER A 290 15.62 -84.73 12.36
N ALA A 291 15.68 -84.19 13.58
CA ALA A 291 16.58 -84.57 14.68
C ALA A 291 17.68 -83.50 14.73
N ASP A 292 18.29 -83.15 15.84
CA ASP A 292 18.06 -83.38 17.28
C ASP A 292 18.95 -82.31 17.97
N LEU A 293 18.96 -82.21 19.31
CA LEU A 293 20.13 -81.83 20.14
C LEU A 293 20.97 -80.57 19.74
N GLU A 294 21.45 -79.68 20.60
CA GLU A 294 21.51 -79.42 22.03
C GLU A 294 22.62 -78.32 22.15
N GLN A 295 22.83 -77.76 23.35
CA GLN A 295 24.11 -77.17 23.82
C GLN A 295 24.75 -75.97 23.06
N ALA A 296 25.37 -74.98 23.68
CA ALA A 296 25.52 -74.48 25.04
C ALA A 296 26.62 -73.39 24.97
N GLY A 297 26.39 -72.21 25.57
CA GLY A 297 27.45 -71.27 25.98
C GLY A 297 28.31 -70.61 24.88
N ALA A 298 29.20 -69.66 25.19
CA ALA A 298 29.33 -68.80 26.37
C ALA A 298 30.24 -67.60 26.01
N GLY A 299 30.10 -66.43 26.67
CA GLY A 299 31.04 -65.33 26.44
C GLY A 299 30.73 -63.96 27.07
N TYR A 300 31.15 -63.75 28.33
CA TYR A 300 31.62 -62.50 28.99
C TYR A 300 30.97 -61.12 28.62
N ALA A 301 30.29 -60.41 29.54
CA ALA A 301 30.82 -59.54 30.62
C ALA A 301 31.61 -58.30 30.10
N SER A 302 31.53 -57.05 30.63
CA SER A 302 30.91 -56.40 31.81
C SER A 302 30.80 -54.87 31.52
N GLY A 303 30.19 -53.92 32.26
CA GLY A 303 29.53 -53.87 33.58
C GLY A 303 29.26 -52.39 33.99
N TYR A 304 28.79 -52.12 35.22
CA TYR A 304 28.40 -50.81 35.83
C TYR A 304 27.17 -50.10 35.21
N GLY A 305 26.13 -49.64 35.94
CA GLY A 305 25.87 -49.50 37.39
C GLY A 305 25.74 -48.01 37.80
N ASP A 306 24.81 -47.55 38.65
CA ASP A 306 23.73 -48.22 39.41
C ASP A 306 22.70 -47.17 39.97
N SER A 307 21.49 -47.63 40.40
CA SER A 307 20.49 -47.16 41.42
C SER A 307 20.47 -45.73 42.07
N TYR A 308 19.43 -45.29 42.84
CA TYR A 308 17.93 -45.32 42.82
C TYR A 308 17.35 -44.54 44.07
N GLN A 309 16.07 -44.09 44.02
CA GLN A 309 15.08 -43.83 45.11
C GLN A 309 15.06 -42.55 46.04
N MET A 310 13.87 -41.87 46.04
CA MET A 310 12.88 -41.54 47.13
C MET A 310 13.33 -41.16 48.59
N ARG A 311 12.62 -40.35 49.44
CA ARG A 311 11.25 -39.73 49.49
C ARG A 311 11.05 -38.68 50.66
N HIS A 312 9.88 -38.01 50.69
CA HIS A 312 9.11 -37.41 51.85
C HIS A 312 9.30 -35.94 52.37
N HIS A 313 8.19 -35.14 52.30
CA HIS A 313 7.61 -34.13 53.25
C HIS A 313 8.38 -32.82 53.67
N SER A 314 7.80 -31.72 54.20
CA SER A 314 6.41 -31.27 54.55
C SER A 314 6.26 -29.70 54.64
N PRO A 315 5.07 -29.08 54.94
CA PRO A 315 4.78 -27.61 54.82
C PRO A 315 4.60 -26.87 56.19
N PRO A 316 4.05 -25.62 56.31
CA PRO A 316 4.09 -24.37 55.50
C PRO A 316 4.53 -23.11 56.32
N THR A 317 4.74 -21.93 55.68
CA THR A 317 4.58 -20.59 56.35
C THR A 317 4.30 -19.45 55.35
N SER A 318 3.58 -18.42 55.82
CA SER A 318 3.18 -17.19 55.10
C SER A 318 4.16 -16.02 55.26
N GLU A 319 4.32 -15.15 54.25
CA GLU A 319 4.06 -13.69 54.38
C GLU A 319 4.26 -12.85 53.09
N GLN A 320 3.55 -11.72 53.07
CA GLN A 320 3.80 -10.45 52.35
C GLN A 320 3.80 -10.38 50.81
N GLN A 321 2.58 -10.15 50.32
CA GLN A 321 2.19 -9.46 49.10
C GLN A 321 2.79 -8.04 49.01
N GLN A 322 3.60 -7.74 47.98
CA GLN A 322 3.96 -6.36 47.62
C GLN A 322 3.90 -6.12 46.10
N ASN A 323 3.15 -5.08 45.72
CA ASN A 323 2.78 -4.71 44.36
C ASN A 323 3.69 -3.55 43.85
N PRO A 324 4.41 -3.70 42.73
CA PRO A 324 5.21 -2.63 42.15
C PRO A 324 4.63 -2.01 40.85
N TYR A 325 3.29 -1.91 40.70
CA TYR A 325 2.69 -1.01 39.69
C TYR A 325 2.70 0.45 40.16
N ALA A 326 3.89 1.00 40.41
CA ALA A 326 4.10 2.39 40.80
C ALA A 326 5.39 2.94 40.16
N GLY A 327 5.34 3.32 38.88
CA GLY A 327 6.57 3.77 38.19
C GLY A 327 6.52 4.01 36.67
N TYR A 328 5.39 4.43 36.09
CA TYR A 328 5.35 4.79 34.65
C TYR A 328 5.05 6.29 34.47
N SER A 329 6.12 7.09 34.51
CA SER A 329 6.07 8.54 34.33
C SER A 329 6.43 8.96 32.90
N PHE A 330 5.56 9.77 32.28
CA PHE A 330 5.75 10.77 31.21
C PHE A 330 6.55 10.48 29.92
N LEU A 331 7.51 9.54 29.89
CA LEU A 331 8.44 9.35 28.77
C LEU A 331 7.82 8.65 27.54
N ASN A 332 6.73 7.89 27.72
CA ASN A 332 6.09 7.13 26.64
C ASN A 332 5.37 8.00 25.59
N ILE A 333 5.18 9.29 25.84
CA ILE A 333 4.55 10.23 24.88
C ILE A 333 5.47 10.49 23.67
N ILE A 334 6.79 10.35 23.82
CA ILE A 334 7.79 10.68 22.78
C ILE A 334 8.13 9.48 21.87
N MET A 335 7.89 8.24 22.32
CA MET A 335 8.25 7.01 21.59
C MET A 335 7.20 6.48 20.60
N HIS A 336 6.03 7.12 20.50
CA HIS A 336 4.91 6.62 19.70
C HIS A 336 5.09 6.50 18.16
N PRO A 337 5.93 7.28 17.43
CA PRO A 337 5.98 7.16 15.96
C PRO A 337 6.62 5.85 15.48
N PHE A 338 7.51 5.23 16.27
CA PHE A 338 8.16 3.97 15.91
C PHE A 338 7.24 2.76 16.10
N THR A 339 6.39 2.75 17.13
CA THR A 339 5.35 1.73 17.31
C THR A 339 4.28 1.84 16.21
N LEU A 340 3.97 3.05 15.74
CA LEU A 340 3.05 3.27 14.61
C LEU A 340 3.60 2.68 13.30
N LEU A 341 4.89 2.89 13.03
CA LEU A 341 5.63 2.28 11.91
C LEU A 341 5.68 0.75 12.00
N TYR A 342 5.80 0.20 13.22
CA TYR A 342 5.74 -1.24 13.47
C TYR A 342 4.35 -1.85 13.21
N VAL A 343 3.25 -1.12 13.47
CA VAL A 343 1.88 -1.55 13.14
C VAL A 343 1.58 -1.41 11.64
N LEU A 344 2.02 -0.32 10.99
CA LEU A 344 2.03 -0.21 9.52
C LEU A 344 2.82 -1.37 8.87
N SER A 345 3.93 -1.76 9.50
CA SER A 345 4.75 -2.94 9.14
C SER A 345 4.11 -4.30 9.52
N LEU A 346 2.96 -4.35 10.18
CA LEU A 346 2.22 -5.59 10.48
C LEU A 346 1.05 -5.80 9.52
N ASP A 347 0.31 -4.74 9.18
CA ASP A 347 -0.80 -4.83 8.21
C ASP A 347 -0.29 -4.88 6.76
N CYS A 348 0.66 -4.02 6.39
CA CYS A 348 1.26 -4.05 5.04
C CYS A 348 2.00 -5.38 4.75
N HIS A 349 2.38 -6.10 5.82
CA HIS A 349 3.04 -7.40 5.77
C HIS A 349 2.13 -8.54 5.30
N HIS A 350 0.84 -8.51 5.68
CA HIS A 350 -0.16 -9.43 5.12
C HIS A 350 -0.49 -9.09 3.66
N VAL A 351 -0.51 -7.80 3.30
CA VAL A 351 -0.80 -7.33 1.93
C VAL A 351 0.30 -7.73 0.94
N MET A 352 1.58 -7.66 1.31
CA MET A 352 2.69 -7.92 0.39
C MET A 352 3.24 -9.36 0.39
N ARG A 353 2.79 -10.26 1.27
CA ARG A 353 3.18 -11.70 1.24
C ARG A 353 2.36 -12.55 0.26
N PHE A 354 2.14 -12.03 -0.94
CA PHE A 354 1.56 -12.81 -2.03
C PHE A 354 2.63 -13.68 -2.72
N LYS A 355 2.81 -14.90 -2.19
CA LYS A 355 3.56 -15.97 -2.88
C LYS A 355 2.68 -16.50 -4.02
N LEU A 356 2.72 -15.81 -5.16
CA LEU A 356 1.75 -15.91 -6.25
C LEU A 356 1.93 -17.18 -7.08
N ARG A 357 1.47 -18.30 -6.52
CA ARG A 357 1.30 -19.58 -7.22
C ARG A 357 0.03 -19.63 -8.08
N ASP A 358 -0.77 -18.56 -8.05
CA ASP A 358 -2.04 -18.40 -8.77
C ASP A 358 -1.98 -17.23 -9.75
N THR A 359 -1.89 -17.55 -11.04
CA THR A 359 -1.80 -16.60 -12.15
C THR A 359 -3.02 -15.66 -12.21
N LEU A 360 -4.22 -16.19 -11.98
CA LEU A 360 -5.47 -15.41 -12.07
C LEU A 360 -5.59 -14.42 -10.92
N LYS A 361 -5.30 -14.88 -9.70
CA LYS A 361 -5.27 -14.02 -8.50
C LYS A 361 -4.22 -12.91 -8.65
N THR A 362 -3.08 -13.20 -9.29
CA THR A 362 -2.07 -12.20 -9.66
C THR A 362 -2.63 -11.17 -10.64
N GLY A 363 -3.19 -11.62 -11.76
CA GLY A 363 -3.74 -10.75 -12.79
C GLY A 363 -4.84 -9.84 -12.25
N TRP A 364 -5.69 -10.35 -11.35
CA TRP A 364 -6.71 -9.55 -10.67
C TRP A 364 -6.14 -8.45 -9.77
N PHE A 365 -5.13 -8.74 -8.94
CA PHE A 365 -4.49 -7.69 -8.12
C PHE A 365 -3.77 -6.65 -8.97
N VAL A 366 -3.10 -7.06 -10.05
CA VAL A 366 -2.46 -6.12 -11.00
C VAL A 366 -3.52 -5.26 -11.71
N ALA A 367 -4.70 -5.82 -12.02
CA ALA A 367 -5.81 -5.06 -12.58
C ALA A 367 -6.34 -4.01 -11.59
N GLN A 368 -6.52 -4.36 -10.31
CA GLN A 368 -6.91 -3.40 -9.27
C GLN A 368 -5.88 -2.26 -9.14
N ALA A 369 -4.58 -2.59 -9.17
CA ALA A 369 -3.49 -1.62 -9.18
C ALA A 369 -3.43 -0.76 -10.47
N ALA A 370 -4.04 -1.19 -11.57
CA ALA A 370 -4.11 -0.45 -12.83
C ALA A 370 -5.31 0.51 -12.90
N PHE A 371 -6.47 0.11 -12.34
CA PHE A 371 -7.72 0.88 -12.43
C PHE A 371 -7.87 1.93 -11.30
N GLU A 372 -7.52 1.61 -10.05
CA GLU A 372 -7.75 2.55 -8.93
C GLU A 372 -6.91 3.85 -8.94
N PRO A 373 -5.69 3.90 -9.51
CA PRO A 373 -4.99 5.18 -9.66
C PRO A 373 -5.75 6.20 -10.51
N TYR A 374 -6.60 5.76 -11.44
CA TYR A 374 -7.45 6.68 -12.21
C TYR A 374 -8.41 7.46 -11.31
N ILE A 375 -9.21 6.79 -10.46
CA ILE A 375 -10.22 7.50 -9.66
C ILE A 375 -9.56 8.37 -8.59
N VAL A 376 -8.46 7.90 -7.99
CA VAL A 376 -7.72 8.60 -6.93
C VAL A 376 -7.01 9.86 -7.45
N ALA A 377 -6.46 9.83 -8.67
CA ALA A 377 -5.73 10.96 -9.25
C ALA A 377 -6.55 11.74 -10.30
N SER A 378 -6.88 11.10 -11.42
CA SER A 378 -7.54 11.78 -12.54
C SER A 378 -9.00 12.10 -12.25
N GLY A 379 -9.79 11.13 -11.80
CA GLY A 379 -11.23 11.29 -11.57
C GLY A 379 -11.56 12.28 -10.46
N ALA A 380 -10.93 12.14 -9.29
CA ALA A 380 -11.19 12.99 -8.13
C ALA A 380 -10.51 14.38 -8.19
N PHE A 381 -9.36 14.52 -8.87
CA PHE A 381 -8.57 15.76 -8.82
C PHE A 381 -8.31 16.37 -10.20
N PHE A 382 -7.54 15.72 -11.09
CA PHE A 382 -7.04 16.42 -12.29
C PHE A 382 -8.13 16.71 -13.34
N ILE A 383 -9.11 15.84 -13.55
CA ILE A 383 -10.17 16.04 -14.56
C ILE A 383 -11.10 17.19 -14.15
N PRO A 384 -11.67 17.26 -12.93
CA PRO A 384 -12.45 18.42 -12.48
C PRO A 384 -11.68 19.75 -12.64
N LEU A 385 -10.40 19.76 -12.25
CA LEU A 385 -9.52 20.93 -12.34
C LEU A 385 -9.20 21.35 -13.79
N ALA A 386 -9.13 20.38 -14.71
CA ALA A 386 -8.92 20.64 -16.13
C ALA A 386 -10.19 21.17 -16.80
N LEU A 387 -11.36 20.66 -16.41
CA LEU A 387 -12.67 21.08 -16.92
C LEU A 387 -13.04 22.50 -16.46
N GLU A 388 -12.89 22.82 -15.17
CA GLU A 388 -13.13 24.17 -14.66
C GLU A 388 -12.13 25.18 -15.27
N GLN A 389 -10.86 24.82 -15.44
CA GLN A 389 -9.91 25.70 -16.12
C GLN A 389 -10.28 25.91 -17.59
N LEU A 390 -10.67 24.86 -18.31
CA LEU A 390 -11.14 24.96 -19.70
C LEU A 390 -12.43 25.80 -19.83
N ALA A 391 -13.32 25.74 -18.84
CA ALA A 391 -14.50 26.59 -18.79
C ALA A 391 -14.13 28.06 -18.53
N THR A 392 -13.26 28.31 -17.55
CA THR A 392 -12.80 29.67 -17.20
C THR A 392 -12.01 30.32 -18.35
N ASP A 393 -11.17 29.56 -19.06
CA ASP A 393 -10.44 30.01 -20.26
C ASP A 393 -11.37 30.40 -21.44
N ASN A 394 -12.66 29.99 -21.41
CA ASN A 394 -13.67 30.24 -22.45
C ASN A 394 -14.92 30.97 -21.91
N ALA A 395 -14.88 31.49 -20.68
CA ALA A 395 -16.00 32.24 -20.09
C ALA A 395 -16.14 33.62 -20.74
N GLY A 396 -17.36 34.16 -20.74
CA GLY A 396 -17.59 35.57 -21.07
C GLY A 396 -17.12 36.50 -19.95
N ASP A 397 -17.24 37.82 -20.16
CA ASP A 397 -16.91 38.84 -19.17
C ASP A 397 -17.75 38.73 -17.87
N ASP A 398 -18.86 37.98 -17.91
CA ASP A 398 -19.72 37.64 -16.77
C ASP A 398 -19.26 36.39 -15.98
N GLY A 399 -18.11 35.80 -16.34
CA GLY A 399 -17.59 34.58 -15.71
C GLY A 399 -18.39 33.31 -16.03
N ARG A 400 -19.33 33.37 -17.00
CA ARG A 400 -20.24 32.28 -17.34
C ARG A 400 -19.93 31.72 -18.72
N ILE A 401 -20.24 30.44 -18.90
CA ILE A 401 -20.19 29.72 -20.17
C ILE A 401 -21.60 29.32 -20.62
N SER A 402 -21.81 29.20 -21.93
CA SER A 402 -23.03 28.60 -22.49
C SER A 402 -22.87 27.08 -22.57
N PHE A 403 -23.58 26.33 -21.72
CA PHE A 403 -23.56 24.88 -21.70
C PHE A 403 -25.00 24.34 -21.83
N LEU A 404 -25.23 23.49 -22.85
CA LEU A 404 -26.55 22.95 -23.19
C LEU A 404 -27.66 24.02 -23.38
N GLY A 405 -27.27 25.24 -23.76
CA GLY A 405 -28.19 26.38 -23.93
C GLY A 405 -28.47 27.17 -22.64
N TRP A 406 -27.92 26.77 -21.50
CA TRP A 406 -28.01 27.49 -20.23
C TRP A 406 -26.71 28.26 -19.94
N ARG A 407 -26.79 29.40 -19.26
CA ARG A 407 -25.59 30.11 -18.76
C ARG A 407 -25.20 29.57 -17.39
N VAL A 408 -24.00 29.01 -17.32
CA VAL A 408 -23.46 28.32 -16.15
C VAL A 408 -22.14 28.97 -15.72
N GLU A 409 -21.98 29.21 -14.42
CA GLU A 409 -20.72 29.65 -13.82
C GLU A 409 -19.56 28.65 -14.07
N SER A 410 -18.37 29.14 -14.45
CA SER A 410 -17.26 28.28 -14.89
C SER A 410 -16.79 27.27 -13.83
N ALA A 411 -16.86 27.62 -12.54
CA ALA A 411 -16.56 26.72 -11.43
C ALA A 411 -17.55 25.53 -11.36
N SER A 412 -18.85 25.84 -11.46
CA SER A 412 -19.96 24.88 -11.39
C SER A 412 -19.99 23.88 -12.55
N TYR A 413 -19.38 24.24 -13.69
CA TYR A 413 -19.27 23.37 -14.87
C TYR A 413 -18.73 21.97 -14.56
N SER A 414 -17.62 21.91 -13.83
CA SER A 414 -16.94 20.64 -13.50
C SER A 414 -17.84 19.68 -12.72
N LEU A 415 -18.69 20.22 -11.85
CA LEU A 415 -19.62 19.46 -11.01
C LEU A 415 -20.80 18.91 -11.82
N TYR A 416 -21.35 19.70 -12.76
CA TYR A 416 -22.40 19.21 -13.66
C TYR A 416 -21.89 18.10 -14.58
N VAL A 417 -20.68 18.25 -15.14
CA VAL A 417 -20.06 17.20 -15.96
C VAL A 417 -19.77 15.95 -15.13
N GLY A 418 -19.30 16.09 -13.89
CA GLY A 418 -19.14 14.98 -12.94
C GLY A 418 -20.46 14.25 -12.67
N SER A 419 -21.53 14.99 -12.36
CA SER A 419 -22.88 14.45 -12.16
C SER A 419 -23.39 13.68 -13.38
N ILE A 420 -23.29 14.25 -14.58
CA ILE A 420 -23.68 13.59 -15.84
C ILE A 420 -22.85 12.32 -16.08
N SER A 421 -21.54 12.38 -15.82
CA SER A 421 -20.63 11.24 -15.95
C SER A 421 -21.04 10.07 -15.05
N VAL A 422 -21.39 10.35 -13.80
CA VAL A 422 -21.84 9.34 -12.83
C VAL A 422 -23.18 8.71 -13.24
N VAL A 423 -24.14 9.49 -13.73
CA VAL A 423 -25.43 8.97 -14.22
C VAL A 423 -25.22 8.03 -15.41
N ILE A 424 -24.39 8.43 -16.38
CA ILE A 424 -24.06 7.60 -17.56
C ILE A 424 -23.29 6.34 -17.14
N GLN A 425 -22.34 6.47 -16.19
CA GLN A 425 -21.62 5.34 -15.60
C GLN A 425 -22.60 4.35 -14.94
N ALA A 426 -23.56 4.82 -14.15
CA ALA A 426 -24.54 3.96 -13.48
C ALA A 426 -25.41 3.18 -14.48
N LEU A 427 -25.90 3.85 -15.54
CA LEU A 427 -26.67 3.20 -16.61
C LEU A 427 -25.85 2.15 -17.38
N ALA A 428 -24.56 2.42 -17.64
CA ALA A 428 -23.65 1.48 -18.29
C ALA A 428 -23.34 0.27 -17.38
N VAL A 429 -23.06 0.52 -16.10
CA VAL A 429 -22.81 -0.50 -15.06
C VAL A 429 -24.00 -1.45 -14.92
N ILE A 430 -25.22 -0.91 -14.82
CA ILE A 430 -26.45 -1.71 -14.75
C ILE A 430 -26.61 -2.53 -16.04
N SER A 431 -26.50 -1.89 -17.20
CA SER A 431 -26.76 -2.55 -18.49
C SER A 431 -25.75 -3.67 -18.83
N LEU A 432 -24.49 -3.52 -18.40
CA LEU A 432 -23.41 -4.46 -18.72
C LEU A 432 -23.10 -5.47 -17.60
N GLY A 433 -23.66 -5.32 -16.40
CA GLY A 433 -23.36 -6.21 -15.26
C GLY A 433 -23.55 -7.69 -15.57
N THR A 434 -24.63 -8.05 -16.25
CA THR A 434 -24.94 -9.44 -16.63
C THR A 434 -24.04 -9.99 -17.74
N ALA A 435 -23.48 -9.12 -18.58
CA ALA A 435 -22.45 -9.50 -19.54
C ALA A 435 -21.09 -9.67 -18.82
N ALA A 436 -20.81 -8.86 -17.80
CA ALA A 436 -19.66 -9.00 -16.92
C ALA A 436 -19.72 -10.25 -16.00
N ASP A 437 -20.92 -10.78 -15.71
CA ASP A 437 -21.07 -12.07 -15.02
C ASP A 437 -20.69 -13.27 -15.91
N ASN A 438 -20.80 -13.15 -17.24
CA ASN A 438 -20.50 -14.26 -18.16
C ASN A 438 -18.99 -14.44 -18.37
N VAL A 439 -18.51 -15.68 -18.31
CA VAL A 439 -17.07 -16.03 -18.43
C VAL A 439 -16.49 -15.61 -19.80
N ALA A 440 -17.22 -15.83 -20.89
CA ALA A 440 -16.78 -15.44 -22.24
C ALA A 440 -16.65 -13.92 -22.45
N HIS A 441 -17.52 -13.12 -21.81
CA HIS A 441 -17.65 -11.68 -22.09
C HIS A 441 -16.90 -10.79 -21.10
N ARG A 442 -16.71 -11.23 -19.84
CA ARG A 442 -16.07 -10.43 -18.77
C ARG A 442 -14.67 -9.93 -19.12
N LEU A 443 -13.84 -10.77 -19.73
CA LEU A 443 -12.46 -10.42 -20.08
C LEU A 443 -12.42 -9.44 -21.26
N HIS A 444 -13.35 -9.59 -22.21
CA HIS A 444 -13.50 -8.68 -23.34
C HIS A 444 -13.96 -7.29 -22.86
N LEU A 445 -14.98 -7.23 -21.98
CA LEU A 445 -15.45 -5.98 -21.39
C LEU A 445 -14.38 -5.28 -20.54
N LEU A 446 -13.62 -6.03 -19.72
CA LEU A 446 -12.50 -5.48 -18.95
C LEU A 446 -11.40 -4.91 -19.87
N THR A 447 -11.10 -5.61 -20.97
CA THR A 447 -10.10 -5.18 -21.96
C THR A 447 -10.57 -3.92 -22.69
N LEU A 448 -11.82 -3.87 -23.14
CA LEU A 448 -12.40 -2.72 -23.82
C LEU A 448 -12.46 -1.51 -22.88
N ALA A 449 -12.86 -1.70 -21.61
CA ALA A 449 -12.84 -0.66 -20.59
C ALA A 449 -11.42 -0.09 -20.36
N ALA A 450 -10.40 -0.94 -20.26
CA ALA A 450 -9.01 -0.51 -20.11
C ALA A 450 -8.51 0.28 -21.33
N ILE A 451 -8.82 -0.17 -22.55
CA ILE A 451 -8.41 0.51 -23.79
C ILE A 451 -9.12 1.86 -23.94
N VAL A 452 -10.46 1.89 -23.81
CA VAL A 452 -11.23 3.13 -23.96
C VAL A 452 -10.87 4.15 -22.87
N GLY A 453 -10.71 3.70 -21.61
CA GLY A 453 -10.31 4.55 -20.49
C GLY A 453 -8.91 5.15 -20.66
N SER A 454 -7.90 4.32 -20.97
CA SER A 454 -6.53 4.78 -21.16
C SER A 454 -6.37 5.72 -22.37
N LEU A 455 -6.99 5.39 -23.52
CA LEU A 455 -6.97 6.25 -24.70
C LEU A 455 -7.70 7.58 -24.45
N SER A 456 -8.81 7.57 -23.70
CA SER A 456 -9.53 8.80 -23.34
C SER A 456 -8.68 9.72 -22.46
N CYS A 457 -7.99 9.18 -21.44
CA CYS A 457 -7.00 9.94 -20.65
C CYS A 457 -5.84 10.49 -21.49
N ILE A 458 -5.35 9.74 -22.48
CA ILE A 458 -4.26 10.20 -23.36
C ILE A 458 -4.74 11.31 -24.29
N SER A 459 -5.99 11.22 -24.75
CA SER A 459 -6.64 12.23 -25.61
C SER A 459 -6.88 13.56 -24.90
N PHE A 460 -6.68 13.65 -23.58
CA PHE A 460 -6.83 14.89 -22.81
C PHE A 460 -5.69 15.92 -23.05
N TYR A 461 -4.51 15.48 -23.52
CA TYR A 461 -3.37 16.36 -23.76
C TYR A 461 -3.57 17.41 -24.89
N PRO A 462 -4.00 17.03 -26.12
CA PRO A 462 -4.15 17.98 -27.22
C PRO A 462 -5.36 18.92 -27.11
N LEU A 463 -6.26 18.72 -26.14
CA LEU A 463 -7.47 19.54 -25.98
C LEU A 463 -7.08 20.97 -25.58
N THR A 464 -7.21 21.90 -26.53
CA THR A 464 -7.05 23.34 -26.33
C THR A 464 -8.41 24.03 -26.20
N GLY A 465 -8.43 25.32 -25.86
CA GLY A 465 -9.65 26.05 -25.50
C GLY A 465 -10.82 25.86 -26.47
N LEU A 466 -10.56 25.85 -27.79
CA LEU A 466 -11.57 25.67 -28.84
C LEU A 466 -12.38 24.35 -28.73
N PHE A 467 -11.86 23.33 -28.07
CA PHE A 467 -12.45 22.00 -27.95
C PHE A 467 -12.95 21.66 -26.53
N TRP A 468 -13.18 22.68 -25.69
CA TRP A 468 -13.61 22.49 -24.29
C TRP A 468 -14.85 21.57 -24.09
N PRO A 469 -15.89 21.54 -24.96
CA PRO A 469 -17.02 20.62 -24.77
C PRO A 469 -16.64 19.15 -25.02
N ILE A 470 -15.65 18.89 -25.87
CA ILE A 470 -15.14 17.54 -26.15
C ILE A 470 -14.42 16.98 -24.92
N ALA A 471 -13.76 17.83 -24.12
CA ALA A 471 -13.15 17.42 -22.86
C ALA A 471 -14.15 16.78 -21.88
N SER A 472 -15.40 17.26 -21.88
CA SER A 472 -16.47 16.69 -21.05
C SER A 472 -16.99 15.35 -21.57
N ILE A 473 -17.08 15.18 -22.90
CA ILE A 473 -17.39 13.87 -23.49
C ILE A 473 -16.28 12.85 -23.14
N ILE A 474 -15.01 13.26 -23.21
CA ILE A 474 -13.87 12.43 -22.85
C ILE A 474 -13.85 12.12 -21.35
N ALA A 475 -14.19 13.09 -20.48
CA ALA A 475 -14.35 12.86 -19.04
C ALA A 475 -15.43 11.81 -18.75
N ILE A 476 -16.62 11.94 -19.36
CA ILE A 476 -17.72 10.98 -19.26
C ILE A 476 -17.29 9.58 -19.72
N LEU A 477 -16.62 9.47 -20.87
CA LEU A 477 -16.13 8.19 -21.41
C LEU A 477 -15.13 7.52 -20.46
N THR A 478 -14.20 8.30 -19.91
CA THR A 478 -13.16 7.81 -19.00
C THR A 478 -13.77 7.30 -17.69
N GLN A 479 -14.68 8.08 -17.10
CA GLN A 479 -15.37 7.74 -15.85
C GLN A 479 -16.28 6.50 -16.03
N THR A 480 -16.98 6.42 -17.17
CA THR A 480 -17.79 5.26 -17.56
C THR A 480 -16.93 4.01 -17.71
N SER A 481 -15.76 4.12 -18.35
CA SER A 481 -14.81 3.01 -18.54
C SER A 481 -14.28 2.47 -17.21
N TYR A 482 -13.94 3.35 -16.26
CA TYR A 482 -13.58 2.94 -14.89
C TYR A 482 -14.74 2.18 -14.20
N GLY A 483 -15.98 2.67 -14.34
CA GLY A 483 -17.16 1.98 -13.80
C GLY A 483 -17.36 0.57 -14.36
N VAL A 484 -17.34 0.42 -15.69
CA VAL A 484 -17.50 -0.89 -16.36
C VAL A 484 -16.37 -1.86 -15.99
N GLY A 485 -15.12 -1.38 -15.94
CA GLY A 485 -13.98 -2.18 -15.49
C GLY A 485 -14.12 -2.66 -14.05
N GLY A 486 -14.56 -1.78 -13.13
CA GLY A 486 -14.82 -2.14 -11.73
C GLY A 486 -15.88 -3.24 -11.55
N VAL A 487 -16.94 -3.22 -12.36
CA VAL A 487 -17.95 -4.31 -12.37
C VAL A 487 -17.35 -5.63 -12.84
N CYS A 488 -16.54 -5.59 -13.91
CA CYS A 488 -15.85 -6.77 -14.42
C CYS A 488 -14.87 -7.35 -13.39
N LEU A 489 -14.14 -6.50 -12.65
CA LEU A 489 -13.25 -6.94 -11.57
C LEU A 489 -14.02 -7.54 -10.40
N ASN A 490 -15.18 -6.97 -10.04
CA ASN A 490 -16.02 -7.52 -8.98
C ASN A 490 -16.60 -8.90 -9.36
N SER A 491 -16.92 -9.17 -10.63
CA SER A 491 -17.45 -10.48 -11.05
C SER A 491 -16.42 -11.63 -10.97
N TYR A 492 -15.12 -11.34 -10.85
CA TYR A 492 -14.08 -12.34 -10.57
C TYR A 492 -13.97 -12.73 -9.10
N LEU A 493 -14.46 -11.90 -8.15
CA LEU A 493 -14.32 -12.15 -6.71
C LEU A 493 -14.90 -13.51 -6.25
N PRO A 494 -16.14 -13.91 -6.63
CA PRO A 494 -16.69 -15.20 -6.20
C PRO A 494 -15.91 -16.40 -6.76
N TYR A 495 -15.37 -16.28 -7.98
CA TYR A 495 -14.58 -17.33 -8.62
C TYR A 495 -13.21 -17.50 -7.93
N LEU A 496 -12.52 -16.39 -7.67
CA LEU A 496 -11.26 -16.37 -6.92
C LEU A 496 -11.42 -16.97 -5.53
N ALA A 497 -12.53 -16.65 -4.85
CA ALA A 497 -12.83 -17.18 -3.53
C ALA A 497 -13.06 -18.70 -3.55
N LYS A 498 -13.93 -19.20 -4.43
CA LYS A 498 -14.15 -20.65 -4.64
C LYS A 498 -12.84 -21.40 -4.93
N ARG A 499 -11.98 -20.86 -5.81
CA ARG A 499 -10.67 -21.45 -6.12
C ARG A 499 -9.73 -21.46 -4.91
N SER A 500 -9.74 -20.41 -4.09
CA SER A 500 -8.92 -20.36 -2.87
C SER A 500 -9.38 -21.34 -1.81
N VAL A 501 -10.69 -21.48 -1.56
CA VAL A 501 -11.21 -22.48 -0.60
C VAL A 501 -10.87 -23.90 -1.07
N LYS A 502 -11.05 -24.22 -2.36
CA LYS A 502 -10.64 -25.52 -2.90
C LYS A 502 -9.15 -25.80 -2.70
N ARG A 503 -8.25 -24.83 -2.92
CA ARG A 503 -6.81 -25.04 -2.64
C ARG A 503 -6.49 -25.26 -1.17
N VAL A 504 -7.22 -24.64 -0.25
CA VAL A 504 -7.08 -24.91 1.19
C VAL A 504 -7.61 -26.31 1.52
N LYS A 505 -8.79 -26.68 1.04
CA LYS A 505 -9.42 -28.01 1.22
C LYS A 505 -8.55 -29.16 0.70
N TYR A 506 -7.78 -28.95 -0.37
CA TYR A 506 -6.83 -29.93 -0.91
C TYR A 506 -5.36 -29.76 -0.42
N GLY A 507 -5.11 -29.00 0.66
CA GLY A 507 -3.76 -28.87 1.25
C GLY A 507 -2.71 -28.18 0.37
N LEU A 508 -3.12 -27.52 -0.72
CA LEU A 508 -2.22 -26.86 -1.68
C LEU A 508 -1.67 -25.51 -1.16
N ASP A 509 -2.36 -24.92 -0.18
CA ASP A 509 -2.00 -23.67 0.51
C ASP A 509 -1.99 -23.89 2.05
N ASN A 510 -0.90 -24.47 2.60
CA ASN A 510 -0.71 -24.77 4.05
C ASN A 510 -0.51 -23.51 4.94
N SER A 511 -1.43 -22.54 4.91
CA SER A 511 -1.37 -21.33 5.75
C SER A 511 -2.71 -20.62 5.93
N TYR A 512 -3.63 -21.19 6.72
CA TYR A 512 -4.61 -20.40 7.49
C TYR A 512 -5.16 -21.21 8.67
N ALA A 513 -4.98 -20.69 9.88
CA ALA A 513 -5.91 -20.93 10.98
C ALA A 513 -6.93 -19.78 11.00
N PRO A 514 -8.22 -20.03 11.29
CA PRO A 514 -9.20 -18.96 11.39
C PRO A 514 -8.98 -18.14 12.67
N ILE A 515 -8.50 -16.91 12.52
CA ILE A 515 -8.70 -15.88 13.54
C ILE A 515 -10.15 -15.42 13.42
N PHE A 516 -10.87 -15.38 14.56
CA PHE A 516 -12.32 -15.12 14.76
C PHE A 516 -13.24 -16.33 15.00
N THR A 517 -12.97 -17.09 16.07
CA THR A 517 -14.00 -17.74 16.91
C THR A 517 -13.51 -17.78 18.37
N HIS A 518 -13.76 -16.69 19.10
CA HIS A 518 -13.86 -16.72 20.57
C HIS A 518 -15.20 -16.08 20.90
N GLU A 519 -16.25 -16.91 20.89
CA GLU A 519 -17.40 -16.65 21.75
C GLU A 519 -17.07 -17.30 23.10
N GLU A 520 -17.31 -16.55 24.19
CA GLU A 520 -17.08 -17.02 25.55
C GLU A 520 -18.18 -18.02 25.92
N GLY A 521 -17.76 -19.23 26.30
CA GLY A 521 -18.60 -20.26 26.87
C GLY A 521 -17.75 -21.05 27.86
N ASP A 522 -17.93 -20.77 29.14
CA ASP A 522 -17.31 -21.54 30.21
C ASP A 522 -17.92 -22.95 30.25
N ASP A 523 -17.08 -23.98 30.32
CA ASP A 523 -17.34 -25.24 31.03
C ASP A 523 -16.01 -26.03 31.16
N GLU A 524 -15.71 -26.52 32.37
CA GLU A 524 -14.48 -27.26 32.71
C GLU A 524 -14.60 -28.75 32.34
N VAL A 525 -13.71 -29.30 31.49
CA VAL A 525 -13.39 -30.75 31.48
C VAL A 525 -11.91 -31.01 31.10
N ASP A 526 -11.32 -31.98 31.80
CA ASP A 526 -9.92 -32.43 31.85
C ASP A 526 -9.07 -32.61 30.56
N ASP A 527 -7.76 -32.43 30.75
CA ASP A 527 -6.71 -33.02 29.92
C ASP A 527 -6.73 -34.56 30.00
N ASN A 528 -6.96 -35.26 28.87
CA ASN A 528 -6.20 -36.45 28.39
C ASN A 528 -6.97 -37.22 27.30
N ALA A 529 -6.63 -37.03 26.03
CA ALA A 529 -6.76 -38.09 25.02
C ALA A 529 -5.86 -37.84 23.81
N SER A 530 -4.87 -38.71 23.61
CA SER A 530 -4.31 -38.94 22.28
C SER A 530 -5.39 -39.48 21.35
N PHE A 531 -5.61 -38.89 20.18
CA PHE A 531 -6.43 -39.52 19.14
C PHE A 531 -5.74 -39.57 17.78
N SER A 532 -5.95 -40.70 17.12
CA SER A 532 -5.23 -41.18 15.95
C SER A 532 -5.62 -40.47 14.66
N HIS A 533 -4.72 -40.52 13.66
CA HIS A 533 -5.10 -40.35 12.26
C HIS A 533 -6.22 -41.33 11.90
N SER A 534 -7.39 -40.81 11.51
CA SER A 534 -8.41 -41.55 10.78
C SER A 534 -8.27 -41.24 9.30
N GLU A 535 -7.80 -42.22 8.53
CA GLU A 535 -7.98 -42.22 7.07
C GLU A 535 -9.48 -42.31 6.77
N SER A 536 -10.08 -41.26 6.23
CA SER A 536 -11.48 -41.30 5.79
C SER A 536 -11.57 -41.96 4.41
N SER A 537 -11.50 -43.28 4.37
CA SER A 537 -11.85 -44.08 3.21
C SER A 537 -13.31 -43.85 2.83
N SER A 538 -13.58 -43.55 1.56
CA SER A 538 -14.92 -43.33 1.04
C SER A 538 -15.73 -44.63 0.91
N SER A 539 -16.71 -44.87 1.79
CA SER A 539 -18.03 -45.42 1.40
C SER A 539 -18.96 -45.66 2.60
N SER A 540 -19.97 -44.80 2.76
CA SER A 540 -21.31 -45.16 3.24
C SER A 540 -22.24 -43.98 2.98
N GLY A 541 -23.43 -44.25 2.43
CA GLY A 541 -24.38 -43.20 2.10
C GLY A 541 -25.18 -42.78 3.32
N ASP A 542 -24.97 -41.56 3.79
CA ASP A 542 -25.84 -40.88 4.74
C ASP A 542 -26.35 -39.58 4.08
N PRO A 543 -27.66 -39.38 3.89
CA PRO A 543 -28.17 -38.31 3.03
C PRO A 543 -28.10 -36.90 3.65
N ASP A 544 -27.74 -36.77 4.94
CA ASP A 544 -27.74 -35.48 5.66
C ASP A 544 -26.36 -34.81 5.73
N GLY A 545 -25.27 -35.59 5.83
CA GLY A 545 -23.89 -35.03 5.92
C GLY A 545 -23.48 -34.19 4.71
N GLY A 546 -24.06 -34.45 3.54
CA GLY A 546 -23.84 -33.64 2.34
C GLY A 546 -24.37 -32.21 2.42
N ARG A 547 -25.34 -31.92 3.31
CA ARG A 547 -25.87 -30.56 3.52
C ARG A 547 -24.94 -29.70 4.37
N GLU A 548 -24.40 -30.27 5.44
CA GLU A 548 -23.50 -29.54 6.36
C GLU A 548 -22.19 -29.16 5.64
N ASP A 549 -21.57 -30.12 4.94
CA ASP A 549 -20.38 -29.89 4.09
C ASP A 549 -20.60 -28.81 3.02
N GLU A 550 -21.80 -28.76 2.40
CA GLU A 550 -22.11 -27.76 1.37
C GLU A 550 -22.37 -26.36 1.96
N VAL A 551 -22.93 -26.29 3.17
CA VAL A 551 -23.13 -25.03 3.91
C VAL A 551 -21.79 -24.45 4.35
N ASP A 552 -20.88 -25.26 4.90
CA ASP A 552 -19.54 -24.82 5.31
C ASP A 552 -18.64 -24.42 4.12
N GLU A 553 -18.72 -25.14 2.99
CA GLU A 553 -18.03 -24.70 1.76
C GLU A 553 -18.60 -23.36 1.25
N LYS A 554 -19.92 -23.14 1.32
CA LYS A 554 -20.52 -21.84 0.94
C LYS A 554 -20.09 -20.71 1.88
N LEU A 555 -20.05 -20.94 3.19
CA LEU A 555 -19.70 -19.93 4.21
C LEU A 555 -18.23 -19.53 4.12
N SER A 556 -17.32 -20.51 4.02
CA SER A 556 -15.88 -20.27 3.89
C SER A 556 -15.50 -19.51 2.61
N VAL A 557 -16.21 -19.75 1.50
CA VAL A 557 -16.06 -19.00 0.24
C VAL A 557 -16.42 -17.53 0.41
N GLN A 558 -17.43 -17.20 1.23
CA GLN A 558 -17.87 -15.81 1.41
C GLN A 558 -16.88 -15.02 2.26
N ALA A 559 -16.44 -15.59 3.39
CA ALA A 559 -15.36 -15.03 4.20
C ALA A 559 -14.06 -14.81 3.39
N HIS A 560 -13.75 -15.71 2.44
CA HIS A 560 -12.62 -15.52 1.51
C HIS A 560 -12.89 -14.41 0.47
N THR A 561 -14.13 -14.28 -0.01
CA THR A 561 -14.55 -13.20 -0.92
C THR A 561 -14.36 -11.82 -0.28
N ALA A 562 -14.83 -11.63 0.96
CA ALA A 562 -14.68 -10.39 1.70
C ALA A 562 -13.20 -10.02 1.92
N LYS A 563 -12.37 -11.00 2.34
CA LYS A 563 -10.91 -10.82 2.50
C LYS A 563 -10.22 -10.44 1.18
N LEU A 564 -10.52 -11.14 0.08
CA LEU A 564 -9.99 -10.84 -1.27
C LEU A 564 -10.34 -9.42 -1.73
N SER A 565 -11.60 -9.01 -1.53
CA SER A 565 -12.08 -7.67 -1.85
C SER A 565 -11.32 -6.59 -1.07
N ALA A 566 -11.19 -6.76 0.26
CA ALA A 566 -10.45 -5.82 1.11
C ALA A 566 -8.98 -5.67 0.70
N TYR A 567 -8.28 -6.77 0.39
CA TYR A 567 -6.90 -6.73 -0.10
C TYR A 567 -6.79 -6.05 -1.48
N GLY A 568 -7.73 -6.31 -2.39
CA GLY A 568 -7.75 -5.66 -3.71
C GLY A 568 -7.90 -4.15 -3.61
N GLN A 569 -8.83 -3.70 -2.77
CA GLN A 569 -9.07 -2.28 -2.49
C GLN A 569 -7.84 -1.61 -1.86
N ALA A 570 -7.16 -2.27 -0.92
CA ALA A 570 -5.95 -1.76 -0.27
C ALA A 570 -4.78 -1.59 -1.27
N ILE A 571 -4.56 -2.57 -2.14
CA ILE A 571 -3.54 -2.52 -3.20
C ILE A 571 -3.85 -1.39 -4.19
N GLY A 572 -5.13 -1.25 -4.58
CA GLY A 572 -5.60 -0.16 -5.44
C GLY A 572 -5.33 1.22 -4.85
N TYR A 573 -5.71 1.47 -3.59
CA TYR A 573 -5.41 2.73 -2.90
C TYR A 573 -3.90 2.99 -2.77
N ALA A 574 -3.11 1.97 -2.45
CA ALA A 574 -1.66 2.12 -2.36
C ALA A 574 -1.04 2.53 -3.71
N SER A 575 -1.49 1.94 -4.82
CA SER A 575 -1.05 2.33 -6.16
C SER A 575 -1.51 3.74 -6.56
N GLY A 576 -2.70 4.18 -6.14
CA GLY A 576 -3.18 5.55 -6.34
C GLY A 576 -2.37 6.59 -5.57
N ILE A 577 -2.03 6.33 -4.31
CA ILE A 577 -1.15 7.21 -3.50
C ILE A 577 0.25 7.29 -4.12
N ALA A 578 0.81 6.14 -4.54
CA ALA A 578 2.10 6.12 -5.23
C ALA A 578 2.07 6.93 -6.53
N LEU A 579 0.98 6.84 -7.31
CA LEU A 579 0.81 7.65 -8.52
C LEU A 579 0.73 9.15 -8.19
N LEU A 580 -0.05 9.57 -7.20
CA LEU A 580 -0.15 10.98 -6.79
C LEU A 580 1.22 11.56 -6.41
N ILE A 581 2.06 10.77 -5.69
CA ILE A 581 3.42 11.16 -5.33
C ILE A 581 4.30 11.30 -6.59
N VAL A 582 4.22 10.37 -7.53
CA VAL A 582 4.95 10.47 -8.82
C VAL A 582 4.48 11.68 -9.63
N LEU A 583 3.19 12.00 -9.62
CA LEU A 583 2.60 13.13 -10.36
C LEU A 583 3.00 14.51 -9.80
N LEU A 584 3.53 14.60 -8.57
CA LEU A 584 4.17 15.83 -8.08
C LEU A 584 5.36 16.25 -8.95
N ILE A 585 6.06 15.30 -9.59
CA ILE A 585 7.23 15.57 -10.43
C ILE A 585 6.86 16.35 -11.70
N PRO A 586 6.02 15.82 -12.63
CA PRO A 586 5.61 16.58 -13.82
C PRO A 586 4.83 17.84 -13.47
N LEU A 587 4.02 17.83 -12.41
CA LEU A 587 3.31 19.04 -11.97
C LEU A 587 4.29 20.15 -11.55
N ASN A 588 5.30 19.85 -10.73
CA ASN A 588 6.31 20.84 -10.33
C ASN A 588 7.16 21.38 -11.49
N ILE A 589 7.47 20.54 -12.48
CA ILE A 589 8.26 20.93 -13.66
C ILE A 589 7.45 21.85 -14.59
N LEU A 590 6.17 21.55 -14.80
CA LEU A 590 5.32 22.24 -15.80
C LEU A 590 4.51 23.41 -15.23
N SER A 591 4.22 23.42 -13.92
CA SER A 591 3.40 24.45 -13.27
C SER A 591 4.10 25.79 -13.03
N LYS A 592 5.44 25.84 -13.02
CA LYS A 592 6.16 27.11 -12.78
C LYS A 592 5.99 28.05 -13.98
N SER A 593 5.09 29.02 -13.84
CA SER A 593 4.94 30.14 -14.78
C SER A 593 6.30 30.81 -15.04
N PRO A 594 6.57 31.29 -16.27
CA PRO A 594 7.73 32.14 -16.50
C PRO A 594 7.56 33.42 -15.67
N HIS A 595 8.49 33.69 -14.75
CA HIS A 595 8.69 35.08 -14.32
C HIS A 595 9.13 35.90 -15.55
N PRO A 596 8.67 37.14 -15.71
CA PRO A 596 9.19 38.02 -16.75
C PRO A 596 10.70 38.20 -16.49
N PRO A 597 11.58 37.79 -17.42
CA PRO A 597 13.00 37.87 -17.15
C PRO A 597 13.46 39.31 -17.31
N HIS A 598 14.11 39.85 -16.28
CA HIS A 598 14.88 41.09 -16.38
C HIS A 598 16.18 40.93 -17.23
N ASN A 599 16.37 39.80 -17.92
CA ASN A 599 17.51 39.52 -18.80
C ASN A 599 17.09 38.77 -20.10
N PRO A 600 17.45 39.28 -21.30
CA PRO A 600 16.93 38.78 -22.58
C PRO A 600 17.78 37.65 -23.18
N VAL A 601 17.99 36.53 -22.46
CA VAL A 601 18.68 35.35 -23.03
C VAL A 601 17.65 34.29 -23.44
N PRO A 602 17.45 34.01 -24.75
CA PRO A 602 16.51 32.98 -25.18
C PRO A 602 17.07 31.57 -24.89
N PRO A 603 16.27 30.64 -24.34
CA PRO A 603 16.70 29.26 -24.13
C PRO A 603 16.94 28.53 -25.47
N PRO A 604 17.79 27.48 -25.49
CA PRO A 604 18.15 26.76 -26.70
C PRO A 604 16.94 26.21 -27.47
N VAL A 605 17.04 26.17 -28.80
CA VAL A 605 15.92 25.95 -29.73
C VAL A 605 15.08 24.71 -29.43
N ILE A 606 15.71 23.61 -28.99
CA ILE A 606 15.04 22.36 -28.63
C ILE A 606 14.17 22.55 -27.37
N ALA A 607 14.73 23.17 -26.33
CA ALA A 607 13.99 23.51 -25.12
C ALA A 607 12.86 24.52 -25.42
N ARG A 608 13.09 25.47 -26.34
CA ARG A 608 12.07 26.44 -26.78
C ARG A 608 10.90 25.78 -27.54
N LYS A 609 11.12 24.71 -28.30
CA LYS A 609 10.02 23.96 -28.96
C LYS A 609 9.24 23.07 -27.99
N VAL A 610 9.91 22.41 -27.03
CA VAL A 610 9.25 21.47 -26.10
C VAL A 610 8.60 22.16 -24.89
N PHE A 611 9.19 23.24 -24.38
CA PHE A 611 8.76 23.90 -23.11
C PHE A 611 8.20 25.33 -23.28
N SER A 612 7.82 25.73 -24.50
CA SER A 612 7.31 27.09 -24.78
C SER A 612 6.03 27.47 -24.03
N LYS A 613 5.22 26.48 -23.61
CA LYS A 613 3.98 26.70 -22.84
C LYS A 613 4.04 26.06 -21.44
N ARG A 614 4.90 26.59 -20.56
CA ARG A 614 4.76 26.35 -19.11
C ARG A 614 3.52 27.07 -18.59
N SER A 615 2.44 26.33 -18.39
CA SER A 615 1.23 26.81 -17.71
C SER A 615 0.68 25.70 -16.81
N PRO A 616 0.01 26.04 -15.69
CA PRO A 616 -0.61 25.05 -14.81
C PRO A 616 -1.61 24.17 -15.57
N VAL A 617 -2.26 24.70 -16.60
CA VAL A 617 -3.22 23.96 -17.45
C VAL A 617 -2.55 22.83 -18.23
N VAL A 618 -1.38 23.08 -18.83
CA VAL A 618 -0.59 22.04 -19.51
C VAL A 618 -0.09 21.00 -18.52
N ALA A 619 0.32 21.43 -17.32
CA ALA A 619 0.76 20.55 -16.24
C ALA A 619 -0.35 19.57 -15.80
N ILE A 620 -1.58 20.08 -15.59
CA ILE A 620 -2.76 19.27 -15.22
C ILE A 620 -3.08 18.25 -16.33
N ARG A 621 -3.15 18.68 -17.60
CA ARG A 621 -3.45 17.77 -18.73
C ARG A 621 -2.37 16.68 -18.89
N ALA A 622 -1.10 17.02 -18.71
CA ALA A 622 0.00 16.06 -18.71
C ALA A 622 -0.15 15.00 -17.60
N CYS A 623 -0.64 15.36 -16.41
CA CYS A 623 -0.90 14.43 -15.32
C CYS A 623 -2.05 13.45 -15.63
N VAL A 624 -3.13 13.93 -16.27
CA VAL A 624 -4.23 13.05 -16.76
C VAL A 624 -3.70 12.06 -17.79
N THR A 625 -2.89 12.51 -18.75
CA THR A 625 -2.30 11.66 -19.78
C THR A 625 -1.30 10.65 -19.23
N PHE A 626 -0.45 11.03 -18.27
CA PHE A 626 0.45 10.08 -17.59
C PHE A 626 -0.32 8.98 -16.85
N THR A 627 -1.43 9.35 -16.19
CA THR A 627 -2.36 8.39 -15.57
C THR A 627 -2.96 7.43 -16.61
N GLY A 628 -3.35 7.94 -17.79
CA GLY A 628 -3.83 7.11 -18.90
C GLY A 628 -2.80 6.13 -19.43
N VAL A 629 -1.55 6.58 -19.61
CA VAL A 629 -0.43 5.72 -20.04
C VAL A 629 -0.19 4.59 -19.03
N LEU A 630 -0.18 4.89 -17.72
CA LEU A 630 0.00 3.87 -16.69
C LEU A 630 -1.18 2.91 -16.57
N TRP A 631 -2.42 3.40 -16.67
CA TRP A 631 -3.62 2.55 -16.69
C TRP A 631 -3.55 1.55 -17.85
N GLY A 632 -3.20 2.00 -19.07
CA GLY A 632 -2.98 1.12 -20.22
C GLY A 632 -1.83 0.14 -20.00
N ALA A 633 -0.65 0.64 -19.60
CA ALA A 633 0.56 -0.16 -19.42
C ALA A 633 0.43 -1.25 -18.34
N LEU A 634 -0.24 -0.96 -17.22
CA LEU A 634 -0.49 -1.93 -16.13
C LEU A 634 -1.66 -2.88 -16.46
N SER A 635 -2.59 -2.49 -17.33
CA SER A 635 -3.67 -3.39 -17.78
C SER A 635 -3.16 -4.51 -18.68
N ILE A 636 -2.08 -4.32 -19.44
CA ILE A 636 -1.48 -5.35 -20.30
C ILE A 636 -1.04 -6.60 -19.51
N PRO A 637 -0.17 -6.52 -18.48
CA PRO A 637 0.20 -7.68 -17.67
C PRO A 637 -1.01 -8.26 -16.91
N ALA A 638 -1.94 -7.42 -16.44
CA ALA A 638 -3.16 -7.90 -15.79
C ALA A 638 -4.02 -8.80 -16.72
N ILE A 639 -4.36 -8.29 -17.90
CA ILE A 639 -5.22 -8.97 -18.88
C ILE A 639 -4.54 -10.24 -19.41
N THR A 640 -3.24 -10.19 -19.68
CA THR A 640 -2.48 -11.38 -20.15
C THR A 640 -2.40 -12.49 -19.10
N LEU A 641 -2.20 -12.14 -17.82
CA LEU A 641 -2.25 -13.11 -16.71
C LEU A 641 -3.63 -13.74 -16.54
N ILE A 642 -4.70 -12.94 -16.62
CA ILE A 642 -6.09 -13.44 -16.55
C ILE A 642 -6.39 -14.35 -17.75
N ARG A 643 -6.05 -13.91 -18.98
CA ARG A 643 -6.30 -14.65 -20.23
C ARG A 643 -5.62 -16.02 -20.25
N LYS A 644 -4.38 -16.11 -19.75
CA LYS A 644 -3.61 -17.36 -19.70
C LYS A 644 -4.33 -18.45 -18.90
N ASP A 645 -5.05 -18.05 -17.85
CA ASP A 645 -5.81 -18.97 -17.00
C ASP A 645 -7.18 -19.32 -17.60
N THR A 646 -7.85 -18.35 -18.26
CA THR A 646 -9.11 -18.63 -18.99
C THR A 646 -8.90 -19.64 -20.13
N ALA A 647 -7.87 -19.44 -20.97
CA ALA A 647 -7.57 -20.34 -22.09
C ALA A 647 -7.16 -21.76 -21.65
N ALA A 648 -6.63 -21.92 -20.44
CA ALA A 648 -6.33 -23.22 -19.86
C ALA A 648 -7.59 -23.96 -19.38
N GLY A 649 -8.66 -23.24 -19.02
CA GLY A 649 -9.96 -23.80 -18.65
C GLY A 649 -10.79 -24.23 -19.87
N ASP A 650 -10.82 -23.40 -20.92
CA ASP A 650 -11.60 -23.68 -22.14
C ASP A 650 -11.14 -24.96 -22.88
N SER A 651 -9.91 -25.42 -22.63
CA SER A 651 -9.38 -26.67 -23.18
C SER A 651 -9.95 -27.94 -22.50
N ALA A 652 -10.75 -27.81 -21.43
CA ALA A 652 -11.25 -28.93 -20.63
C ALA A 652 -12.77 -29.12 -20.65
N SER A 653 -13.55 -28.19 -21.23
CA SER A 653 -15.01 -28.27 -21.33
C SER A 653 -15.49 -27.93 -22.73
N GLY A 654 -15.54 -28.93 -23.61
CA GLY A 654 -16.07 -28.82 -24.97
C GLY A 654 -17.60 -28.85 -25.00
N ASP A 655 -18.24 -27.89 -24.33
CA ASP A 655 -19.70 -27.73 -24.30
C ASP A 655 -20.10 -26.46 -25.08
N GLU A 656 -21.18 -26.52 -25.86
CA GLU A 656 -21.58 -25.42 -26.74
C GLU A 656 -22.12 -24.24 -25.93
N THR A 657 -21.24 -23.33 -25.49
CA THR A 657 -21.66 -22.06 -24.88
C THR A 657 -22.34 -21.18 -25.93
N ALA A 658 -23.66 -21.34 -26.06
CA ALA A 658 -24.50 -20.55 -26.95
C ALA A 658 -24.16 -19.06 -26.84
N ALA A 659 -23.98 -18.41 -27.99
CA ALA A 659 -23.47 -17.04 -28.10
C ALA A 659 -24.44 -16.01 -27.49
N PHE A 660 -24.37 -15.84 -26.17
CA PHE A 660 -25.25 -15.00 -25.38
C PHE A 660 -25.11 -13.54 -25.83
N THR A 661 -26.07 -13.07 -26.60
CA THR A 661 -25.97 -11.80 -27.33
C THR A 661 -26.09 -10.63 -26.35
N TYR A 662 -25.26 -9.58 -26.48
CA TYR A 662 -25.28 -8.41 -25.60
C TYR A 662 -26.69 -7.81 -25.38
N ARG A 663 -27.56 -7.82 -26.40
CA ARG A 663 -28.95 -7.36 -26.28
C ARG A 663 -29.80 -8.20 -25.30
N GLN A 664 -29.56 -9.51 -25.24
CA GLN A 664 -30.18 -10.41 -24.26
C GLN A 664 -29.59 -10.19 -22.87
N ALA A 665 -28.27 -9.94 -22.77
CA ALA A 665 -27.60 -9.58 -21.53
C ALA A 665 -28.22 -8.33 -20.88
N VAL A 666 -28.31 -7.23 -21.64
CA VAL A 666 -28.92 -5.98 -21.19
C VAL A 666 -30.36 -6.21 -20.74
N LYS A 667 -31.18 -6.90 -21.55
CA LYS A 667 -32.58 -7.20 -21.17
C LYS A 667 -32.66 -7.99 -19.85
N ALA A 668 -31.80 -8.99 -19.67
CA ALA A 668 -31.72 -9.76 -18.43
C ALA A 668 -31.24 -8.92 -17.23
N ALA A 669 -30.37 -7.91 -17.45
CA ALA A 669 -29.89 -7.02 -16.39
C ALA A 669 -31.02 -6.17 -15.81
N TRP A 670 -31.78 -5.51 -16.68
CA TRP A 670 -32.90 -4.66 -16.29
C TRP A 670 -34.04 -5.47 -15.66
N ILE A 671 -34.30 -6.70 -16.13
CA ILE A 671 -35.26 -7.63 -15.49
C ILE A 671 -34.76 -8.07 -14.10
N ARG A 672 -33.48 -8.44 -13.96
CA ARG A 672 -32.91 -8.81 -12.64
C ARG A 672 -32.99 -7.65 -11.66
N LEU A 673 -32.63 -6.43 -12.08
CA LEU A 673 -32.76 -5.23 -11.25
C LEU A 673 -34.21 -5.01 -10.79
N TYR A 674 -35.19 -5.16 -11.69
CA TYR A 674 -36.61 -5.05 -11.34
C TYR A 674 -37.02 -6.08 -10.26
N HIS A 675 -36.58 -7.33 -10.37
CA HIS A 675 -36.85 -8.35 -9.36
C HIS A 675 -36.17 -8.09 -8.00
N THR A 676 -34.93 -7.58 -7.98
CA THR A 676 -34.21 -7.22 -6.74
C THR A 676 -34.88 -6.08 -5.93
N PHE A 677 -35.80 -5.34 -6.56
CA PHE A 677 -36.60 -4.29 -5.92
C PHE A 677 -38.05 -4.74 -5.61
N GLN A 678 -38.34 -6.05 -5.63
CA GLN A 678 -39.65 -6.55 -5.22
C GLN A 678 -39.95 -6.21 -3.74
N ILE A 679 -41.14 -5.67 -3.52
CA ILE A 679 -41.61 -5.09 -2.23
C ILE A 679 -41.65 -6.13 -1.10
N GLU A 680 -41.69 -7.43 -1.44
CA GLU A 680 -41.72 -8.53 -0.47
C GLU A 680 -40.35 -8.77 0.18
N GLU A 681 -39.26 -8.78 -0.59
CA GLU A 681 -37.89 -8.91 -0.02
C GLU A 681 -37.52 -7.68 0.82
N MET A 682 -37.95 -6.48 0.40
CA MET A 682 -37.75 -5.24 1.18
C MET A 682 -38.44 -5.26 2.56
N LYS A 683 -39.56 -5.97 2.70
CA LYS A 683 -40.30 -6.07 3.97
C LYS A 683 -39.61 -6.99 4.98
N GLN A 684 -38.80 -7.95 4.52
CA GLN A 684 -38.06 -8.88 5.37
C GLN A 684 -36.70 -8.31 5.79
N LEU A 685 -35.95 -7.67 4.88
CA LEU A 685 -34.60 -7.15 5.15
C LEU A 685 -34.58 -5.62 5.40
N GLN A 686 -35.54 -5.10 6.18
CA GLN A 686 -35.76 -3.65 6.33
C GLN A 686 -34.51 -2.89 6.79
N SER A 687 -33.79 -3.42 7.79
CA SER A 687 -32.56 -2.81 8.31
C SER A 687 -31.47 -2.67 7.23
N THR A 688 -31.38 -3.62 6.32
CA THR A 688 -30.40 -3.68 5.23
C THR A 688 -30.71 -2.63 4.15
N TYR A 689 -32.00 -2.49 3.75
CA TYR A 689 -32.41 -1.47 2.77
C TYR A 689 -32.34 -0.04 3.34
N TRP A 690 -32.72 0.18 4.61
CA TRP A 690 -32.52 1.47 5.27
C TRP A 690 -31.03 1.83 5.39
N PHE A 691 -30.17 0.84 5.65
CA PHE A 691 -28.73 1.03 5.61
C PHE A 691 -28.23 1.41 4.21
N LEU A 692 -28.65 0.70 3.15
CA LEU A 692 -28.26 1.02 1.78
C LEU A 692 -28.67 2.44 1.37
N LEU A 693 -29.87 2.90 1.76
CA LEU A 693 -30.33 4.26 1.51
C LEU A 693 -29.49 5.31 2.26
N ALA A 694 -29.22 5.08 3.55
CA ALA A 694 -28.39 5.98 4.35
C ALA A 694 -26.94 6.03 3.84
N TRP A 695 -26.37 4.86 3.50
CA TRP A 695 -25.06 4.71 2.88
C TRP A 695 -24.95 5.45 1.55
N ALA A 696 -25.97 5.37 0.70
CA ALA A 696 -25.98 6.02 -0.61
C ALA A 696 -25.94 7.56 -0.52
N LEU A 697 -26.63 8.15 0.46
CA LEU A 697 -26.56 9.60 0.73
C LEU A 697 -25.24 10.01 1.41
N LEU A 698 -24.78 9.23 2.39
CA LEU A 698 -23.54 9.53 3.13
C LEU A 698 -22.30 9.41 2.23
N SER A 699 -22.21 8.36 1.42
CA SER A 699 -21.08 8.15 0.50
C SER A 699 -20.99 9.25 -0.56
N ASP A 700 -22.14 9.71 -1.08
CA ASP A 700 -22.22 10.89 -1.95
C ASP A 700 -21.80 12.18 -1.22
N GLY A 701 -22.25 12.39 0.02
CA GLY A 701 -21.83 13.51 0.85
C GLY A 701 -20.30 13.57 1.05
N PHE A 702 -19.67 12.45 1.42
CA PHE A 702 -18.21 12.35 1.55
C PHE A 702 -17.47 12.52 0.21
N ALA A 703 -17.95 11.92 -0.88
CA ALA A 703 -17.37 12.11 -2.21
C ALA A 703 -17.45 13.58 -2.66
N THR A 704 -18.61 14.21 -2.44
CA THR A 704 -18.86 15.61 -2.78
C THR A 704 -18.01 16.58 -1.95
N ILE A 705 -17.72 16.30 -0.66
CA ILE A 705 -16.72 17.07 0.11
C ILE A 705 -15.37 17.07 -0.60
N THR A 706 -14.91 15.91 -1.09
CA THR A 706 -13.59 15.79 -1.72
C THR A 706 -13.50 16.69 -2.96
N SER A 707 -14.46 16.58 -3.89
CA SER A 707 -14.50 17.39 -5.12
C SER A 707 -14.72 18.87 -4.84
N THR A 708 -15.63 19.22 -3.93
CA THR A 708 -15.97 20.60 -3.60
C THR A 708 -14.85 21.31 -2.85
N ALA A 709 -14.13 20.61 -1.95
CA ALA A 709 -12.99 21.19 -1.23
C ALA A 709 -11.85 21.58 -2.16
N ILE A 710 -11.52 20.73 -3.15
CA ILE A 710 -10.52 21.03 -4.19
C ILE A 710 -10.93 22.26 -5.01
N LEU A 711 -12.19 22.30 -5.47
CA LEU A 711 -12.73 23.39 -6.26
C LEU A 711 -12.77 24.71 -5.48
N PHE A 712 -13.23 24.67 -4.23
CA PHE A 712 -13.23 25.80 -3.30
C PHE A 712 -11.80 26.31 -3.03
N ALA A 713 -10.86 25.41 -2.75
CA ALA A 713 -9.47 25.75 -2.49
C ALA A 713 -8.79 26.45 -3.68
N LYS A 714 -9.11 26.04 -4.92
CA LYS A 714 -8.63 26.74 -6.13
C LYS A 714 -9.31 28.10 -6.32
N THR A 715 -10.65 28.13 -6.25
CA THR A 715 -11.44 29.29 -6.72
C THR A 715 -11.55 30.41 -5.68
N GLN A 716 -11.62 30.08 -4.38
CA GLN A 716 -11.79 31.05 -3.28
C GLN A 716 -10.49 31.33 -2.52
N LEU A 717 -9.66 30.31 -2.30
CA LEU A 717 -8.38 30.45 -1.59
C LEU A 717 -7.17 30.63 -2.51
N HIS A 718 -7.40 30.64 -3.83
CA HIS A 718 -6.37 30.79 -4.87
C HIS A 718 -5.15 29.88 -4.68
N MET A 719 -5.38 28.66 -4.18
CA MET A 719 -4.30 27.72 -3.86
C MET A 719 -3.62 27.21 -5.13
N GLN A 720 -2.29 27.15 -5.10
CA GLN A 720 -1.47 26.69 -6.21
C GLN A 720 -1.70 25.19 -6.46
N SER A 721 -1.57 24.73 -7.71
CA SER A 721 -1.80 23.32 -8.08
C SER A 721 -0.98 22.33 -7.25
N GLN A 722 0.24 22.70 -6.83
CA GLN A 722 1.09 21.95 -5.90
C GLN A 722 0.42 21.75 -4.54
N GLN A 723 -0.17 22.80 -3.97
CA GLN A 723 -0.83 22.75 -2.66
C GLN A 723 -2.09 21.87 -2.71
N LEU A 724 -2.85 21.97 -3.80
CA LEU A 724 -4.03 21.13 -4.04
C LEU A 724 -3.66 19.65 -4.22
N LEU A 725 -2.59 19.35 -4.96
CA LEU A 725 -2.09 17.98 -5.09
C LEU A 725 -1.54 17.45 -3.75
N ALA A 726 -0.88 18.28 -2.95
CA ALA A 726 -0.43 17.91 -1.61
C ALA A 726 -1.60 17.56 -0.69
N ILE A 727 -2.69 18.33 -0.69
CA ILE A 727 -3.95 17.99 0.00
C ILE A 727 -4.50 16.62 -0.45
N THR A 728 -4.49 16.38 -1.78
CA THR A 728 -4.96 15.12 -2.38
C THR A 728 -4.08 13.92 -2.00
N VAL A 729 -2.80 14.13 -1.68
CA VAL A 729 -1.90 13.09 -1.12
C VAL A 729 -2.11 12.91 0.39
N LEU A 730 -2.25 14.02 1.14
CA LEU A 730 -2.40 14.00 2.61
C LEU A 730 -3.69 13.33 3.06
N SER A 731 -4.82 13.56 2.37
CA SER A 731 -6.12 13.03 2.77
C SER A 731 -6.17 11.48 2.77
N PRO A 732 -5.79 10.76 1.70
CA PRO A 732 -5.71 9.30 1.71
C PRO A 732 -4.70 8.72 2.72
N LEU A 733 -3.55 9.38 2.92
CA LEU A 733 -2.57 8.98 3.93
C LEU A 733 -3.16 9.09 5.35
N ALA A 734 -3.81 10.21 5.66
CA ALA A 734 -4.54 10.39 6.90
C ALA A 734 -5.71 9.41 7.04
N GLY A 735 -6.39 9.06 5.94
CA GLY A 735 -7.44 8.04 5.91
C GLY A 735 -6.96 6.64 6.25
N ALA A 736 -5.79 6.23 5.76
CA ALA A 736 -5.16 4.99 6.19
C ALA A 736 -4.89 4.99 7.71
N LEU A 737 -4.30 6.07 8.23
CA LEU A 737 -4.06 6.23 9.67
C LEU A 737 -5.37 6.25 10.50
N GLY A 738 -6.41 6.93 10.03
CA GLY A 738 -7.71 7.02 10.69
C GLY A 738 -8.45 5.68 10.72
N ALA A 739 -8.39 4.90 9.63
CA ALA A 739 -8.94 3.54 9.58
C ALA A 739 -8.22 2.58 10.54
N MET A 740 -6.93 2.79 10.80
CA MET A 740 -6.13 1.99 11.74
C MET A 740 -6.28 2.44 13.21
N ALA A 741 -6.43 3.74 13.46
CA ALA A 741 -6.56 4.30 14.81
C ALA A 741 -7.99 4.15 15.38
N SER A 742 -9.02 4.16 14.54
CA SER A 742 -10.42 4.14 14.99
C SER A 742 -10.84 2.87 15.74
N PRO A 743 -10.38 1.64 15.41
CA PRO A 743 -10.63 0.45 16.25
C PRO A 743 -10.00 0.54 17.65
N TYR A 744 -8.87 1.23 17.79
CA TYR A 744 -8.25 1.46 19.11
C TYR A 744 -9.09 2.45 19.93
N MET A 745 -9.53 3.55 19.32
CA MET A 745 -10.46 4.50 19.96
C MET A 745 -11.79 3.85 20.34
N GLN A 746 -12.34 2.98 19.49
CA GLN A 746 -13.57 2.23 19.78
C GLN A 746 -13.42 1.35 21.03
N ARG A 747 -12.31 0.62 21.15
CA ARG A 747 -12.03 -0.23 22.33
C ARG A 747 -11.86 0.61 23.59
N LEU A 748 -11.13 1.73 23.50
CA LEU A 748 -10.94 2.66 24.62
C LEU A 748 -12.27 3.28 25.11
N LEU A 749 -13.20 3.55 24.20
CA LEU A 749 -14.51 4.14 24.50
C LEU A 749 -15.62 3.11 24.81
N GLY A 750 -15.36 1.80 24.64
CA GLY A 750 -16.37 0.74 24.82
C GLY A 750 -17.55 0.84 23.85
N TRP A 751 -17.36 1.36 22.63
CA TRP A 751 -18.45 1.64 21.69
C TRP A 751 -18.72 0.47 20.72
N SER A 752 -20.00 0.28 20.37
CA SER A 752 -20.39 -0.66 19.31
C SER A 752 -20.08 -0.11 17.92
N ASN A 753 -19.90 -1.00 16.93
CA ASN A 753 -19.60 -0.62 15.53
C ASN A 753 -20.58 0.43 14.98
N HIS A 754 -21.86 0.30 15.34
CA HIS A 754 -22.91 1.22 14.93
C HIS A 754 -22.81 2.60 15.61
N ARG A 755 -22.53 2.66 16.93
CA ARG A 755 -22.30 3.93 17.63
C ARG A 755 -21.07 4.65 17.10
N SER A 756 -19.99 3.90 16.81
CA SER A 756 -18.79 4.43 16.16
C SER A 756 -19.10 5.01 14.77
N LEU A 757 -19.90 4.31 13.95
CA LEU A 757 -20.32 4.81 12.64
C LEU A 757 -21.10 6.13 12.75
N VAL A 758 -22.06 6.24 13.68
CA VAL A 758 -22.82 7.48 13.93
C VAL A 758 -21.88 8.62 14.36
N ALA A 759 -20.95 8.36 15.27
CA ALA A 759 -19.98 9.36 15.72
C ALA A 759 -19.05 9.83 14.58
N ILE A 760 -18.62 8.92 13.70
CA ILE A 760 -17.82 9.26 12.52
C ILE A 760 -18.63 10.10 11.51
N VAL A 761 -19.92 9.82 11.32
CA VAL A 761 -20.79 10.64 10.47
C VAL A 761 -20.97 12.05 11.04
N LEU A 762 -21.13 12.19 12.36
CA LEU A 762 -21.17 13.49 13.04
C LEU A 762 -19.84 14.25 12.92
N ALA A 763 -18.70 13.56 13.01
CA ALA A 763 -17.39 14.13 12.73
C ALA A 763 -17.25 14.56 11.24
N GLY A 764 -17.82 13.81 10.31
CA GLY A 764 -17.87 14.21 8.89
C GLY A 764 -18.70 15.47 8.67
N LEU A 765 -19.86 15.58 9.34
CA LEU A 765 -20.75 16.76 9.32
C LEU A 765 -20.07 18.04 9.85
N PHE A 766 -19.04 17.93 10.70
CA PHE A 766 -18.29 19.09 11.16
C PHE A 766 -17.62 19.87 10.01
N VAL A 767 -17.19 19.19 8.93
CA VAL A 767 -16.51 19.83 7.79
C VAL A 767 -17.40 20.83 7.03
N PRO A 768 -18.61 20.47 6.54
CA PRO A 768 -19.50 21.44 5.91
C PRO A 768 -20.04 22.48 6.89
N LEU A 769 -20.29 22.12 8.16
CA LEU A 769 -20.70 23.11 9.18
C LEU A 769 -19.61 24.17 9.38
N TYR A 770 -18.34 23.77 9.46
CA TYR A 770 -17.21 24.70 9.52
C TYR A 770 -17.14 25.59 8.27
N GLY A 771 -17.27 25.01 7.07
CA GLY A 771 -17.32 25.79 5.82
C GLY A 771 -18.45 26.82 5.76
N LEU A 772 -19.60 26.53 6.38
CA LEU A 772 -20.72 27.47 6.52
C LEU A 772 -20.45 28.61 7.52
N LEU A 773 -19.57 28.43 8.53
CA LEU A 773 -19.16 29.53 9.42
C LEU A 773 -18.48 30.68 8.65
N GLY A 774 -17.90 30.40 7.47
CA GLY A 774 -17.32 31.42 6.59
C GLY A 774 -18.34 32.42 6.02
N PHE A 775 -19.66 32.20 6.17
CA PHE A 775 -20.68 33.21 5.88
C PHE A 775 -20.89 34.22 7.01
N LEU A 776 -20.40 33.95 8.22
CA LEU A 776 -20.63 34.82 9.38
C LEU A 776 -19.66 36.01 9.36
N PRO A 777 -20.15 37.26 9.43
CA PRO A 777 -19.30 38.45 9.22
C PRO A 777 -18.21 38.60 10.30
N PHE A 778 -18.45 38.12 11.53
CA PHE A 778 -17.42 38.14 12.58
C PHE A 778 -16.22 37.24 12.26
N VAL A 779 -16.45 36.10 11.59
CA VAL A 779 -15.38 35.16 11.21
C VAL A 779 -14.51 35.79 10.11
N GLN A 780 -15.15 36.44 9.14
CA GLN A 780 -14.46 37.17 8.07
C GLN A 780 -13.58 38.30 8.63
N ASN A 781 -14.06 39.03 9.64
CA ASN A 781 -13.31 40.11 10.29
C ASN A 781 -12.11 39.63 11.12
N ILE A 782 -12.19 38.42 11.71
CA ILE A 782 -11.08 37.81 12.46
C ILE A 782 -10.02 37.23 11.51
N GLY A 783 -10.39 36.90 10.27
CA GLY A 783 -9.49 36.35 9.24
C GLY A 783 -9.14 34.87 9.45
N PHE A 784 -9.61 34.24 10.53
CA PHE A 784 -9.39 32.84 10.86
C PHE A 784 -10.72 32.14 11.12
N GLY A 785 -10.96 31.03 10.43
CA GLY A 785 -12.18 30.24 10.52
C GLY A 785 -13.00 30.18 9.23
N GLY A 786 -13.70 29.07 9.00
CA GLY A 786 -14.60 28.94 7.85
C GLY A 786 -13.92 28.85 6.49
N PHE A 787 -12.70 28.31 6.46
CA PHE A 787 -11.83 28.24 5.30
C PHE A 787 -11.52 29.64 4.74
N THR A 788 -11.08 30.56 5.60
CA THR A 788 -10.50 31.85 5.18
C THR A 788 -9.01 31.74 4.86
N THR A 789 -8.30 30.78 5.47
CA THR A 789 -6.85 30.60 5.27
C THR A 789 -6.51 29.31 4.51
N GLN A 790 -5.40 29.33 3.77
CA GLN A 790 -4.87 28.13 3.10
C GLN A 790 -4.41 27.06 4.11
N GLN A 791 -3.99 27.45 5.32
CA GLN A 791 -3.53 26.54 6.36
C GLN A 791 -4.67 25.72 6.96
N GLU A 792 -5.85 26.31 7.15
CA GLU A 792 -7.07 25.58 7.55
C GLU A 792 -7.37 24.43 6.57
N MET A 793 -7.19 24.65 5.27
CA MET A 793 -7.44 23.63 4.25
C MET A 793 -6.51 22.40 4.41
N PHE A 794 -5.23 22.59 4.77
CA PHE A 794 -4.31 21.49 5.07
C PHE A 794 -4.68 20.74 6.36
N GLY A 795 -5.06 21.46 7.42
CA GLY A 795 -5.51 20.85 8.67
C GLY A 795 -6.79 20.02 8.48
N PHE A 796 -7.77 20.57 7.78
CA PHE A 796 -9.01 19.87 7.45
C PHE A 796 -8.81 18.74 6.44
N ALA A 797 -7.82 18.79 5.55
CA ALA A 797 -7.49 17.66 4.68
C ALA A 797 -7.04 16.42 5.47
N LEU A 798 -6.23 16.61 6.51
CA LEU A 798 -5.83 15.52 7.42
C LEU A 798 -7.01 15.02 8.25
N TYR A 799 -7.79 15.92 8.84
CA TYR A 799 -8.97 15.59 9.63
C TYR A 799 -10.02 14.81 8.81
N PHE A 800 -10.44 15.38 7.67
CA PHE A 800 -11.41 14.77 6.78
C PHE A 800 -10.91 13.44 6.23
N GLY A 801 -9.63 13.36 5.83
CA GLY A 801 -9.01 12.12 5.40
C GLY A 801 -9.17 11.01 6.44
N ALA A 802 -8.75 11.26 7.68
CA ALA A 802 -8.85 10.30 8.79
C ALA A 802 -10.30 9.88 9.08
N VAL A 803 -11.25 10.83 9.11
CA VAL A 803 -12.68 10.56 9.30
C VAL A 803 -13.25 9.73 8.14
N TYR A 804 -12.91 10.05 6.90
CA TYR A 804 -13.39 9.35 5.71
C TYR A 804 -12.84 7.91 5.61
N GLY A 805 -11.56 7.71 5.96
CA GLY A 805 -10.96 6.38 6.06
C GLY A 805 -11.64 5.49 7.11
N ALA A 806 -11.92 6.06 8.29
CA ALA A 806 -12.69 5.37 9.33
C ALA A 806 -14.13 5.06 8.85
N PHE A 807 -14.83 6.03 8.25
CA PHE A 807 -16.18 5.85 7.70
C PHE A 807 -16.25 4.68 6.72
N GLN A 808 -15.31 4.61 5.78
CA GLN A 808 -15.22 3.55 4.78
C GLN A 808 -15.02 2.15 5.40
N SER A 809 -14.39 2.06 6.57
CA SER A 809 -14.23 0.80 7.32
C SER A 809 -15.51 0.44 8.08
N TYR A 810 -15.99 1.33 8.95
CA TYR A 810 -17.15 1.08 9.80
C TYR A 810 -18.45 0.86 9.03
N ALA A 811 -18.66 1.56 7.90
CA ALA A 811 -19.82 1.32 7.05
C ALA A 811 -19.83 -0.11 6.51
N ARG A 812 -18.69 -0.64 6.07
CA ARG A 812 -18.57 -2.04 5.62
C ARG A 812 -18.76 -3.04 6.77
N THR A 813 -18.19 -2.78 7.95
CA THR A 813 -18.35 -3.67 9.11
C THR A 813 -19.79 -3.72 9.62
N VAL A 814 -20.50 -2.59 9.66
CA VAL A 814 -21.93 -2.57 10.04
C VAL A 814 -22.78 -3.24 8.97
N PHE A 815 -22.51 -3.00 7.68
CA PHE A 815 -23.21 -3.66 6.59
C PHE A 815 -23.02 -5.19 6.59
N ALA A 816 -21.80 -5.68 6.86
CA ALA A 816 -21.51 -7.11 6.96
C ALA A 816 -22.37 -7.84 8.01
N GLY A 817 -22.76 -7.16 9.09
CA GLY A 817 -23.67 -7.70 10.12
C GLY A 817 -25.16 -7.62 9.76
N LEU A 818 -25.53 -6.99 8.64
CA LEU A 818 -26.92 -6.76 8.21
C LEU A 818 -27.31 -7.57 6.95
N ILE A 819 -26.39 -8.37 6.40
CA ILE A 819 -26.61 -9.12 5.16
C ILE A 819 -26.83 -10.60 5.46
N PRO A 820 -27.71 -11.30 4.73
CA PRO A 820 -27.98 -12.71 4.96
C PRO A 820 -26.72 -13.57 4.73
N PRO A 821 -26.36 -14.45 5.69
CA PRO A 821 -25.29 -15.42 5.48
C PRO A 821 -25.67 -16.31 4.29
N GLY A 822 -24.68 -16.69 3.48
CA GLY A 822 -24.95 -17.39 2.22
C GLY A 822 -24.97 -16.49 0.98
N GLN A 823 -25.09 -15.16 1.13
CA GLN A 823 -25.25 -14.24 -0.01
C GLN A 823 -24.37 -12.98 0.03
N GLU A 824 -23.31 -12.93 0.85
CA GLU A 824 -22.51 -11.71 1.08
C GLU A 824 -22.04 -11.02 -0.21
N ALA A 825 -21.55 -11.81 -1.19
CA ALA A 825 -21.02 -11.28 -2.44
C ALA A 825 -22.06 -10.52 -3.30
N HIS A 826 -23.33 -10.93 -3.21
CA HIS A 826 -24.43 -10.23 -3.89
C HIS A 826 -24.73 -8.90 -3.20
N TRP A 827 -24.84 -8.89 -1.88
CA TRP A 827 -25.13 -7.68 -1.12
C TRP A 827 -23.97 -6.66 -1.14
N PHE A 828 -22.72 -7.13 -1.11
CA PHE A 828 -21.56 -6.25 -1.29
C PHE A 828 -21.46 -5.67 -2.71
N SER A 829 -21.94 -6.37 -3.76
CA SER A 829 -22.01 -5.80 -5.10
C SER A 829 -23.06 -4.69 -5.17
N ILE A 830 -24.22 -4.87 -4.54
CA ILE A 830 -25.24 -3.82 -4.39
C ILE A 830 -24.67 -2.61 -3.64
N TYR A 831 -24.03 -2.80 -2.47
CA TYR A 831 -23.37 -1.74 -1.69
C TYR A 831 -22.38 -0.90 -2.52
N ALA A 832 -21.57 -1.58 -3.35
CA ALA A 832 -20.58 -0.95 -4.22
C ALA A 832 -21.23 -0.21 -5.42
N ILE A 833 -22.34 -0.73 -5.95
CA ILE A 833 -23.12 -0.07 -7.02
C ILE A 833 -23.87 1.15 -6.45
N SER A 834 -24.56 1.01 -5.32
CA SER A 834 -25.35 2.09 -4.70
C SER A 834 -24.51 3.34 -4.47
N SER A 835 -23.36 3.23 -3.79
CA SER A 835 -22.46 4.36 -3.54
C SER A 835 -21.87 5.01 -4.80
N LYS A 836 -21.57 4.21 -5.84
CA LYS A 836 -21.11 4.72 -7.14
C LYS A 836 -22.24 5.30 -8.00
N SER A 837 -23.48 4.92 -7.74
CA SER A 837 -24.65 5.35 -8.52
C SER A 837 -25.32 6.62 -7.98
N THR A 838 -25.18 6.94 -6.70
CA THR A 838 -25.76 8.15 -6.10
C THR A 838 -24.82 9.35 -6.01
N SER A 839 -23.52 9.18 -6.30
CA SER A 839 -22.50 10.24 -6.22
C SER A 839 -22.65 11.40 -7.22
N PHE A 840 -23.76 11.45 -7.97
CA PHE A 840 -24.16 12.59 -8.79
C PHE A 840 -24.97 13.63 -8.01
N VAL A 841 -25.71 13.21 -6.96
CA VAL A 841 -26.71 14.06 -6.30
C VAL A 841 -26.05 15.26 -5.62
N GLY A 842 -24.99 15.04 -4.84
CA GLY A 842 -24.25 16.10 -4.17
C GLY A 842 -23.53 17.03 -5.12
N SER A 843 -22.86 16.48 -6.15
CA SER A 843 -22.23 17.31 -7.20
C SER A 843 -23.25 18.20 -7.92
N LEU A 844 -24.44 17.67 -8.24
CA LEU A 844 -25.53 18.43 -8.84
C LEU A 844 -26.07 19.52 -7.90
N LEU A 845 -26.34 19.20 -6.64
CA LEU A 845 -26.86 20.14 -5.65
C LEU A 845 -25.86 21.26 -5.34
N VAL A 846 -24.56 20.93 -5.23
CA VAL A 846 -23.49 21.93 -5.06
C VAL A 846 -23.42 22.85 -6.29
N GLY A 847 -23.42 22.30 -7.50
CA GLY A 847 -23.39 23.08 -8.74
C GLY A 847 -24.58 24.05 -8.85
N LEU A 848 -25.79 23.58 -8.56
CA LEU A 848 -27.02 24.39 -8.58
C LEU A 848 -27.00 25.51 -7.54
N LEU A 849 -26.51 25.25 -6.32
CA LEU A 849 -26.41 26.30 -5.28
C LEU A 849 -25.32 27.32 -5.60
N ALA A 850 -24.17 26.87 -6.09
CA ALA A 850 -23.07 27.74 -6.49
C ALA A 850 -23.52 28.69 -7.61
N ASP A 851 -24.04 28.17 -8.72
CA ASP A 851 -24.49 28.95 -9.88
C ASP A 851 -25.63 29.95 -9.56
N LYS A 852 -26.52 29.59 -8.63
CA LYS A 852 -27.59 30.48 -8.13
C LYS A 852 -27.09 31.58 -7.19
N SER A 853 -26.07 31.31 -6.39
CA SER A 853 -25.51 32.27 -5.41
C SER A 853 -24.30 33.04 -5.94
N SER A 854 -23.73 32.62 -7.08
CA SER A 854 -22.40 33.04 -7.58
C SER A 854 -21.30 32.91 -6.52
N ASN A 855 -21.41 31.89 -5.66
CA ASN A 855 -20.44 31.60 -4.59
C ASN A 855 -20.43 30.11 -4.22
N ILE A 856 -19.35 29.42 -4.60
CA ILE A 856 -19.15 28.00 -4.30
C ILE A 856 -19.25 27.61 -2.80
N ARG A 857 -19.07 28.56 -1.86
CA ARG A 857 -19.26 28.32 -0.41
C ARG A 857 -20.70 27.88 -0.08
N SER A 858 -21.69 28.26 -0.88
CA SER A 858 -23.08 27.78 -0.68
C SER A 858 -23.20 26.26 -0.83
N GLY A 859 -22.26 25.63 -1.54
CA GLY A 859 -22.18 24.18 -1.71
C GLY A 859 -22.12 23.41 -0.38
N PHE A 860 -21.49 23.98 0.65
CA PHE A 860 -21.45 23.36 1.96
C PHE A 860 -22.84 23.17 2.59
N LEU A 861 -23.87 23.93 2.16
CA LEU A 861 -25.26 23.71 2.59
C LEU A 861 -25.84 22.41 2.00
N ALA A 862 -25.61 22.15 0.71
CA ALA A 862 -26.02 20.89 0.07
C ALA A 862 -25.32 19.69 0.70
N ILE A 863 -24.01 19.82 0.97
CA ILE A 863 -23.24 18.80 1.66
C ILE A 863 -23.78 18.56 3.08
N ALA A 864 -24.03 19.62 3.86
CA ALA A 864 -24.62 19.49 5.19
C ALA A 864 -25.97 18.75 5.14
N ALA A 865 -26.83 19.05 4.17
CA ALA A 865 -28.09 18.34 3.96
C ALA A 865 -27.89 16.83 3.68
N LEU A 866 -26.90 16.46 2.87
CA LEU A 866 -26.57 15.05 2.59
C LEU A 866 -26.08 14.27 3.83
N PHE A 867 -25.55 14.94 4.85
CA PHE A 867 -25.21 14.33 6.14
C PHE A 867 -26.39 14.32 7.11
N VAL A 868 -27.17 15.40 7.17
CA VAL A 868 -28.30 15.56 8.11
C VAL A 868 -29.50 14.69 7.74
N LEU A 869 -29.81 14.53 6.45
CA LEU A 869 -30.95 13.71 5.99
C LEU A 869 -30.85 12.22 6.36
N PRO A 870 -29.70 11.52 6.17
CA PRO A 870 -29.57 10.11 6.56
C PRO A 870 -29.34 9.89 8.06
N LEU A 871 -28.95 10.91 8.86
CA LEU A 871 -28.67 10.74 10.30
C LEU A 871 -29.87 10.19 11.10
N PRO A 872 -31.11 10.71 10.95
CA PRO A 872 -32.29 10.12 11.60
C PRO A 872 -32.57 8.67 11.17
N VAL A 873 -32.33 8.33 9.90
CA VAL A 873 -32.47 6.95 9.40
C VAL A 873 -31.44 6.04 10.07
N LEU A 874 -30.18 6.49 10.10
CA LEU A 874 -29.07 5.78 10.72
C LEU A 874 -29.34 5.49 12.19
N VAL A 875 -29.81 6.48 12.97
CA VAL A 875 -30.02 6.33 14.42
C VAL A 875 -31.34 5.60 14.77
N ALA A 876 -32.44 5.87 14.05
CA ALA A 876 -33.77 5.41 14.47
C ALA A 876 -34.28 4.15 13.73
N LYS A 877 -33.83 3.89 12.49
CA LYS A 877 -34.33 2.77 11.67
C LYS A 877 -33.37 1.59 11.62
N ILE A 878 -32.06 1.81 11.72
CA ILE A 878 -31.07 0.75 11.60
C ILE A 878 -30.80 0.15 12.97
N ARG A 879 -31.26 -1.08 13.20
CA ARG A 879 -31.07 -1.82 14.45
C ARG A 879 -30.17 -3.03 14.19
N PRO A 880 -28.84 -2.95 14.45
CA PRO A 880 -27.89 -3.99 14.06
C PRO A 880 -28.29 -5.40 14.51
N ASN A 881 -28.70 -5.54 15.78
CA ASN A 881 -29.04 -6.84 16.36
C ASN A 881 -30.31 -7.44 15.75
N GLN A 882 -31.31 -6.61 15.41
CA GLN A 882 -32.53 -7.09 14.74
C GLN A 882 -32.25 -7.42 13.28
N GLY A 883 -31.55 -6.55 12.55
CA GLY A 883 -31.16 -6.82 11.17
C GLY A 883 -30.28 -8.06 10.99
N ALA A 884 -29.43 -8.39 11.96
CA ALA A 884 -28.66 -9.65 11.96
C ALA A 884 -29.54 -10.90 12.15
N VAL A 885 -30.63 -10.79 12.92
CA VAL A 885 -31.62 -11.86 13.08
C VAL A 885 -32.51 -11.98 11.84
N ASP A 886 -33.01 -10.86 11.32
CA ASP A 886 -33.78 -10.80 10.06
C ASP A 886 -32.99 -11.44 8.91
N ALA A 887 -31.70 -11.13 8.81
CA ALA A 887 -30.76 -11.71 7.86
C ALA A 887 -30.59 -13.23 7.98
N LYS A 888 -30.50 -13.77 9.21
CA LYS A 888 -30.43 -15.22 9.47
C LYS A 888 -31.74 -15.93 9.10
N ILE A 889 -32.89 -15.37 9.51
CA ILE A 889 -34.22 -15.91 9.19
C ILE A 889 -34.44 -15.93 7.67
N TYR A 890 -34.05 -14.86 6.97
CA TYR A 890 -34.15 -14.76 5.52
C TYR A 890 -33.29 -15.80 4.79
N ALA A 891 -32.07 -16.07 5.29
CA ALA A 891 -31.22 -17.12 4.74
C ALA A 891 -31.84 -18.51 4.92
N GLN A 892 -32.36 -18.82 6.12
CA GLN A 892 -33.03 -20.09 6.43
C GLN A 892 -34.33 -20.31 5.65
N ALA A 893 -35.07 -19.24 5.33
CA ALA A 893 -36.29 -19.33 4.53
C ALA A 893 -36.04 -19.58 3.03
N ARG A 894 -34.77 -19.54 2.58
CA ARG A 894 -34.37 -19.64 1.17
C ARG A 894 -33.37 -20.78 0.89
N SER A 895 -32.99 -21.54 1.93
CA SER A 895 -32.18 -22.77 1.88
C SER A 895 -33.06 -24.02 1.88
#